data_AF-A0A0A1FA78-F1
#
_entry.id   AF-A0A0A1FA78-F1
#
_cell.length_a   1.000
_cell.length_b   1.000
_cell.length_c   1.000
_cell.angle_alpha   90.00
_cell.angle_beta   90.00
_cell.angle_gamma   90.00
#
_symmetry.space_group_name_H-M   'P 1'
#
loop_
_entity.id
_entity.type
_entity.pdbx_description
1 polymer ?
#
loop_
_entity_poly.entity_id
_entity_poly.type
_entity_poly.pdbx_seq_one_letter_code
_entity_poly.pdbx_strand_id
1 'polypeptide(L)'
;MNDKREALAEHLREHGILVASAEQPIRHRDGTLAPWAFYSWNSTLTEEGLRLAALCILDRLKGFRSTQLATVGYTGMPLLSACVLLGEGRYTGLCIREQRKTYVSCRRIEGPFDKHAPVVIIDDSISSGTSLGKAIRAIEDEGAEVEGAIVLAQFPHRGGFDWANANGYRTEAIFDIWSDLGMAHTLPHPLPPYAPPTGSVPAPEGLHPAALARFAATTYLTTGVAPLAPRSMDRSYEDPGGVFVSFRERANEHRIARSGFWHFNPAAAQPCSDVIAATIDTLCVANGQITIQNLAQLKIAVSFFSALESIAPRYLDFDRYGIVAQSRVFPMKRGGALPNTEVFISDVEQYRHARKTNAGIVRNEPHDIFRHDVHKYIEPGESWLPYGTRENDETSWWRNAALGHRLVAFVRGLLAQALTPGSVEPADLQDSAIPCAIAGVAVRLYHSGLIGYGLCNGPALGAGLREAVAQVLADPRLKRESRDSRELERNTNLASCTIVVSVLHHPEPLGAAPISMVARKLRRGLDALCIDYAGRTTILLPSALPYNNLSREAFVRTTAQLAHAETAAETRQAEWRTLQCAEWTEFEGRGRPMRFGFPDRSADDEKCADAAALIRLLGSYIAGSLDVDGMPRYLLLPVSGEAQARGTAARAIHALMALDLAGSLLNERTWCNAAQTGLRHCLVHVRDGALILPGWTGGSLADAVLLRAVADHPALSASAAALSIARRLSGMLRVDGRIGRPIKRLDLQDDHEYFPGATLAALGRFAIVDPTVLPASLDAQISWYAHRFNTCPSWGSAGWLPQGLQALHRITADPKMAELAFKATDWGIQQQLVKNGAFLEDLSPDEPSFNTGFIAEGVAASRAIALDIGDSERAARYAASWSDAMRFMSRLIVFPEDVFAMPVGLAAVGGVRCTLSRSDIRIDQVSHCLHALVEGARLEQLMLRNEEIVEYVK
;
A
#
# COMPACT_ATOMS: atom_id res chain seq x y z
N MET A 1 21.58 40.86 -16.40
CA MET A 1 20.62 39.95 -15.75
C MET A 1 21.34 38.96 -14.84
N ASN A 2 22.40 38.31 -15.32
CA ASN A 2 23.33 37.53 -14.46
C ASN A 2 23.82 38.32 -13.24
N ASP A 3 24.25 39.56 -13.46
CA ASP A 3 24.80 40.45 -12.41
C ASP A 3 23.89 40.61 -11.17
N LYS A 4 22.58 40.86 -11.36
CA LYS A 4 21.62 40.99 -10.23
C LYS A 4 21.34 39.67 -9.52
N ARG A 5 21.26 38.57 -10.27
CA ARG A 5 21.03 37.24 -9.72
C ARG A 5 22.25 36.79 -8.91
N GLU A 6 23.45 37.07 -9.42
CA GLU A 6 24.72 36.76 -8.78
C GLU A 6 24.90 37.57 -7.49
N ALA A 7 24.69 38.89 -7.53
CA ALA A 7 24.68 39.75 -6.34
C ALA A 7 23.67 39.27 -5.29
N LEU A 8 22.45 38.88 -5.71
CA LEU A 8 21.47 38.32 -4.79
C LEU A 8 21.90 36.97 -4.21
N ALA A 9 22.55 36.11 -5.01
CA ALA A 9 23.07 34.83 -4.53
C ALA A 9 24.13 35.05 -3.45
N GLU A 10 25.06 35.97 -3.67
CA GLU A 10 26.08 36.35 -2.68
C GLU A 10 25.42 36.87 -1.39
N HIS A 11 24.48 37.82 -1.51
CA HIS A 11 23.74 38.37 -0.37
C HIS A 11 22.97 37.31 0.41
N LEU A 12 22.35 36.33 -0.28
CA LEU A 12 21.63 35.22 0.36
C LEU A 12 22.57 34.19 0.99
N ARG A 13 23.76 33.95 0.41
CA ARG A 13 24.77 33.07 1.03
C ARG A 13 25.31 33.69 2.32
N GLU A 14 25.52 35.00 2.33
CA GLU A 14 26.07 35.71 3.48
C GLU A 14 25.04 35.90 4.60
N HIS A 15 23.79 36.24 4.25
CA HIS A 15 22.79 36.64 5.24
C HIS A 15 21.57 35.72 5.32
N GLY A 16 21.23 35.02 4.24
CA GLY A 16 20.04 34.19 4.11
C GLY A 16 20.18 32.75 4.63
N ILE A 17 21.35 32.37 5.14
CA ILE A 17 21.60 31.07 5.76
C ILE A 17 21.87 31.27 7.24
N LEU A 18 20.97 30.77 8.10
CA LEU A 18 21.23 30.67 9.53
C LEU A 18 21.92 29.35 9.83
N VAL A 19 23.08 29.38 10.48
CA VAL A 19 23.79 28.19 10.96
C VAL A 19 23.52 28.03 12.46
N ALA A 20 23.25 26.81 12.89
CA ALA A 20 22.94 26.53 14.28
C ALA A 20 24.17 26.70 15.18
N SER A 21 23.97 27.31 16.34
CA SER A 21 24.96 27.42 17.42
C SER A 21 24.36 27.01 18.76
N ALA A 22 25.17 26.96 19.82
CA ALA A 22 24.68 26.66 21.17
C ALA A 22 23.67 27.72 21.66
N GLU A 23 23.90 28.98 21.29
CA GLU A 23 23.07 30.13 21.64
C GLU A 23 21.87 30.30 20.69
N GLN A 24 21.98 29.82 19.46
CA GLN A 24 20.93 29.86 18.44
C GLN A 24 20.65 28.45 17.88
N PRO A 25 20.01 27.56 18.67
CA PRO A 25 19.65 26.24 18.20
C PRO A 25 18.54 26.35 17.14
N ILE A 26 18.74 25.70 16.00
CA ILE A 26 17.72 25.59 14.95
C ILE A 26 17.08 24.21 15.09
N ARG A 27 15.75 24.13 14.94
CA ARG A 27 15.01 22.88 15.06
C ARG A 27 14.13 22.62 13.85
N HIS A 28 14.08 21.36 13.43
CA HIS A 28 13.05 20.87 12.53
C HIS A 28 11.67 20.87 13.24
N ARG A 29 10.59 20.71 12.47
CA ARG A 29 9.22 20.71 13.02
C ARG A 29 8.95 19.58 14.02
N ASP A 30 9.73 18.52 13.96
CA ASP A 30 9.69 17.38 14.90
C ASP A 30 10.51 17.62 16.19
N GLY A 31 11.14 18.80 16.32
CA GLY A 31 11.92 19.19 17.49
C GLY A 31 13.41 18.82 17.43
N THR A 32 13.82 18.02 16.45
CA THR A 32 15.23 17.64 16.26
C THR A 32 16.08 18.85 15.85
N LEU A 33 17.37 18.87 16.22
CA LEU A 33 18.28 19.95 15.85
C LEU A 33 18.60 19.89 14.36
N ALA A 34 18.53 21.05 13.69
CA ALA A 34 18.97 21.23 12.32
C ALA A 34 20.31 21.98 12.33
N PRO A 35 21.28 21.60 11.48
CA PRO A 35 22.58 22.28 11.43
C PRO A 35 22.48 23.71 10.86
N TRP A 36 21.46 23.99 10.06
CA TRP A 36 21.21 25.29 9.46
C TRP A 36 19.74 25.39 9.00
N ALA A 37 19.30 26.59 8.66
CA ALA A 37 18.02 26.86 7.98
C ALA A 37 18.18 27.94 6.92
N PHE A 38 17.45 27.81 5.81
CA PHE A 38 17.24 28.94 4.91
C PHE A 38 16.32 29.93 5.61
N TYR A 39 16.82 31.14 5.86
CA TYR A 39 16.15 32.17 6.64
C TYR A 39 16.26 33.49 5.90
N SER A 40 15.37 33.66 4.92
CA SER A 40 15.45 34.79 3.99
C SER A 40 15.26 36.15 4.67
N TRP A 41 14.67 36.22 5.86
CA TRP A 41 14.37 37.46 6.59
C TRP A 41 15.55 38.43 6.69
N ASN A 42 16.75 37.91 7.00
CA ASN A 42 17.97 38.71 7.12
C ASN A 42 18.37 39.37 5.80
N SER A 43 17.93 38.83 4.66
CA SER A 43 18.14 39.40 3.34
C SER A 43 16.93 40.24 2.90
N THR A 44 15.72 39.72 3.03
CA THR A 44 14.49 40.30 2.47
C THR A 44 13.93 41.45 3.31
N LEU A 45 14.46 41.72 4.50
CA LEU A 45 14.18 42.93 5.28
C LEU A 45 15.31 43.98 5.22
N THR A 46 16.18 43.88 4.23
CA THR A 46 17.19 44.90 3.90
C THR A 46 16.84 45.57 2.57
N GLU A 47 17.20 46.84 2.38
CA GLU A 47 16.92 47.55 1.12
C GLU A 47 17.54 46.81 -0.08
N GLU A 48 18.83 46.50 0.01
CA GLU A 48 19.60 45.85 -1.05
C GLU A 48 19.05 44.45 -1.36
N GLY A 49 18.96 43.56 -0.37
CA GLY A 49 18.51 42.19 -0.57
C GLY A 49 17.06 42.10 -1.08
N LEU A 50 16.15 42.92 -0.55
CA LEU A 50 14.77 42.95 -1.00
C LEU A 50 14.64 43.50 -2.43
N ARG A 51 15.38 44.57 -2.76
CA ARG A 51 15.40 45.14 -4.12
C ARG A 51 15.93 44.14 -5.14
N LEU A 52 17.03 43.48 -4.84
CA LEU A 52 17.62 42.45 -5.70
C LEU A 52 16.66 41.25 -5.89
N ALA A 53 16.04 40.77 -4.81
CA ALA A 53 15.05 39.71 -4.84
C ALA A 53 13.85 40.06 -5.73
N ALA A 54 13.25 41.24 -5.51
CA ALA A 54 12.11 41.70 -6.29
C ALA A 54 12.45 41.88 -7.78
N LEU A 55 13.63 42.42 -8.12
CA LEU A 55 14.05 42.55 -9.53
C LEU A 55 14.22 41.20 -10.22
N CYS A 56 14.73 40.18 -9.51
CA CYS A 56 14.82 38.82 -10.04
C CYS A 56 13.44 38.18 -10.22
N ILE A 57 12.54 38.34 -9.25
CA ILE A 57 11.16 37.84 -9.33
C ILE A 57 10.39 38.53 -10.47
N LEU A 58 10.49 39.86 -10.59
CA LEU A 58 9.83 40.64 -11.65
C LEU A 58 10.27 40.21 -13.04
N ASP A 59 11.53 39.80 -13.21
CA ASP A 59 12.00 39.25 -14.47
C ASP A 59 11.31 37.92 -14.82
N ARG A 60 11.14 37.03 -13.84
CA ARG A 60 10.38 35.77 -14.00
C ARG A 60 8.90 36.01 -14.24
N LEU A 61 8.30 36.98 -13.56
CA LEU A 61 6.88 37.34 -13.72
C LEU A 61 6.52 37.77 -15.15
N LYS A 62 7.48 38.23 -15.97
CA LYS A 62 7.23 38.53 -17.40
C LYS A 62 6.71 37.33 -18.17
N GLY A 63 7.05 36.11 -17.72
CA GLY A 63 6.57 34.87 -18.33
C GLY A 63 5.14 34.50 -17.92
N PHE A 64 4.57 35.14 -16.89
CA PHE A 64 3.24 34.84 -16.37
C PHE A 64 2.20 35.79 -16.96
N ARG A 65 0.98 35.29 -17.16
CA ARG A 65 -0.17 36.07 -17.62
C ARG A 65 -0.75 36.93 -16.49
N SER A 66 -0.70 36.42 -15.27
CA SER A 66 -1.23 37.06 -14.09
C SER A 66 -0.48 38.34 -13.73
N THR A 67 -1.26 39.33 -13.29
CA THR A 67 -0.80 40.56 -12.65
C THR A 67 -1.15 40.62 -11.16
N GLN A 68 -1.84 39.59 -10.63
CA GLN A 68 -2.18 39.47 -9.22
C GLN A 68 -1.18 38.56 -8.53
N LEU A 69 -0.48 39.09 -7.53
CA LEU A 69 0.48 38.36 -6.72
C LEU A 69 -0.18 38.01 -5.38
N ALA A 70 0.04 36.81 -4.86
CA ALA A 70 -0.44 36.40 -3.55
C ALA A 70 0.67 35.76 -2.72
N THR A 71 0.59 35.88 -1.40
CA THR A 71 1.45 35.09 -0.48
C THR A 71 0.62 34.51 0.67
N VAL A 72 1.09 33.41 1.24
CA VAL A 72 0.61 32.86 2.51
C VAL A 72 1.66 33.06 3.59
N GLY A 73 1.24 33.45 4.79
CA GLY A 73 2.17 33.71 5.88
C GLY A 73 3.01 34.98 5.67
N TYR A 74 4.04 35.14 6.50
CA TYR A 74 4.78 36.39 6.63
C TYR A 74 6.04 36.47 5.74
N THR A 75 6.66 35.35 5.40
CA THR A 75 7.94 35.27 4.66
C THR A 75 7.87 35.87 3.25
N GLY A 76 6.81 35.56 2.50
CA GLY A 76 6.61 36.11 1.15
C GLY A 76 6.07 37.54 1.10
N MET A 77 5.63 38.12 2.23
CA MET A 77 4.97 39.44 2.24
C MET A 77 5.89 40.60 1.85
N PRO A 78 7.16 40.68 2.32
CA PRO A 78 8.10 41.69 1.84
C PRO A 78 8.35 41.56 0.33
N LEU A 79 8.54 40.34 -0.16
CA LEU A 79 8.81 40.04 -1.58
C LEU A 79 7.65 40.51 -2.47
N LEU A 80 6.42 40.13 -2.10
CA LEU A 80 5.21 40.57 -2.78
C LEU A 80 5.09 42.10 -2.78
N SER A 81 5.31 42.75 -1.64
CA SER A 81 5.20 44.21 -1.51
C SER A 81 6.24 44.94 -2.38
N ALA A 82 7.47 44.43 -2.43
CA ALA A 82 8.52 44.99 -3.27
C ALA A 82 8.27 44.77 -4.77
N CYS A 83 7.70 43.63 -5.15
CA CYS A 83 7.29 43.40 -6.55
C CYS A 83 6.16 44.35 -6.97
N VAL A 84 5.20 44.65 -6.07
CA VAL A 84 4.17 45.66 -6.33
C VAL A 84 4.80 47.06 -6.49
N LEU A 85 5.71 47.44 -5.58
CA LEU A 85 6.35 48.75 -5.60
C LEU A 85 7.25 48.97 -6.83
N LEU A 86 8.11 48.00 -7.16
CA LEU A 86 9.05 48.06 -8.28
C LEU A 86 8.44 47.61 -9.60
N GLY A 87 7.21 47.13 -9.59
CA GLY A 87 6.48 46.61 -10.73
C GLY A 87 5.86 47.66 -11.65
N GLU A 88 6.21 48.94 -11.47
CA GLU A 88 5.79 50.07 -12.32
C GLU A 88 4.26 50.14 -12.52
N GLY A 89 3.49 49.80 -11.47
CA GLY A 89 2.03 49.82 -11.48
C GLY A 89 1.36 48.62 -12.18
N ARG A 90 2.13 47.65 -12.67
CA ARG A 90 1.59 46.45 -13.34
C ARG A 90 0.97 45.44 -12.38
N TYR A 91 1.49 45.31 -11.16
CA TYR A 91 1.13 44.22 -10.25
C TYR A 91 0.32 44.67 -9.04
N THR A 92 -0.63 43.85 -8.61
CA THR A 92 -1.38 44.02 -7.35
C THR A 92 -1.04 42.91 -6.36
N GLY A 93 -1.17 43.21 -5.06
CA GLY A 93 -0.81 42.30 -3.98
C GLY A 93 -2.02 41.78 -3.20
N LEU A 94 -2.04 40.48 -2.94
CA LEU A 94 -3.06 39.76 -2.19
C LEU A 94 -2.44 39.06 -0.98
N CYS A 95 -3.14 39.11 0.16
CA CYS A 95 -2.73 38.42 1.38
C CYS A 95 -3.70 37.28 1.71
N ILE A 96 -3.16 36.08 1.89
CA ILE A 96 -3.94 34.89 2.25
C ILE A 96 -3.93 34.73 3.77
N ARG A 97 -5.12 34.75 4.38
CA ARG A 97 -5.30 34.49 5.81
C ARG A 97 -5.26 33.00 6.11
N GLU A 98 -4.73 32.65 7.28
CA GLU A 98 -4.82 31.27 7.78
C GLU A 98 -6.28 30.82 7.93
N GLN A 99 -7.13 31.68 8.48
CA GLN A 99 -8.56 31.47 8.66
C GLN A 99 -9.39 32.56 8.00
N ARG A 100 -10.54 32.18 7.44
CA ARG A 100 -11.54 33.10 6.88
C ARG A 100 -12.01 34.05 7.97
N LYS A 101 -12.09 35.35 7.66
CA LYS A 101 -12.68 36.31 8.60
C LYS A 101 -14.16 35.98 8.81
N THR A 102 -14.63 36.09 10.05
CA THR A 102 -16.04 35.94 10.40
C THR A 102 -16.84 37.23 10.27
N TYR A 103 -16.15 38.37 10.13
CA TYR A 103 -16.75 39.71 10.07
C TYR A 103 -16.05 40.57 8.98
N VAL A 104 -16.71 41.66 8.57
CA VAL A 104 -16.27 42.62 7.53
C VAL A 104 -16.22 42.02 6.13
N SER A 105 -15.07 41.49 5.67
CA SER A 105 -14.93 40.99 4.30
C SER A 105 -15.49 39.58 4.14
N CYS A 106 -15.62 38.82 5.24
CA CYS A 106 -16.01 37.41 5.26
C CYS A 106 -15.22 36.50 4.29
N ARG A 107 -14.03 36.97 3.88
CA ARG A 107 -13.15 36.33 2.89
C ARG A 107 -11.89 35.80 3.56
N ARG A 108 -11.23 34.87 2.88
CA ARG A 108 -9.88 34.42 3.25
C ARG A 108 -8.77 35.24 2.58
N ILE A 109 -9.10 35.96 1.51
CA ILE A 109 -8.18 36.75 0.69
C ILE A 109 -8.42 38.24 0.93
N GLU A 110 -7.35 38.97 1.24
CA GLU A 110 -7.35 40.43 1.44
C GLU A 110 -6.59 41.13 0.30
N GLY A 111 -6.99 42.36 -0.04
CA GLY A 111 -6.42 43.14 -1.14
C GLY A 111 -7.41 43.34 -2.29
N PRO A 112 -6.99 43.98 -3.41
CA PRO A 112 -7.81 44.22 -4.59
C PRO A 112 -7.99 42.93 -5.42
N PHE A 113 -8.62 41.91 -4.83
CA PHE A 113 -8.79 40.58 -5.42
C PHE A 113 -9.83 40.59 -6.55
N ASP A 114 -9.37 40.33 -7.76
CA ASP A 114 -10.21 40.02 -8.91
C ASP A 114 -10.24 38.50 -9.13
N LYS A 115 -11.38 37.88 -8.86
CA LYS A 115 -11.58 36.43 -9.03
C LYS A 115 -11.55 35.97 -10.49
N HIS A 116 -11.65 36.90 -11.45
CA HIS A 116 -11.68 36.59 -12.89
C HIS A 116 -10.30 36.63 -13.53
N ALA A 117 -9.29 37.15 -12.83
CA ALA A 117 -7.90 37.14 -13.26
C ALA A 117 -7.11 36.04 -12.53
N PRO A 118 -6.11 35.43 -13.19
CA PRO A 118 -5.26 34.43 -12.54
C PRO A 118 -4.40 35.08 -11.44
N VAL A 119 -3.83 34.24 -10.57
CA VAL A 119 -2.96 34.64 -9.45
C VAL A 119 -1.62 33.89 -9.52
N VAL A 120 -0.50 34.58 -9.23
CA VAL A 120 0.82 33.96 -8.99
C VAL A 120 1.12 34.01 -7.50
N ILE A 121 1.55 32.88 -6.93
CA ILE A 121 1.98 32.83 -5.54
C ILE A 121 3.47 33.17 -5.43
N ILE A 122 3.83 34.10 -4.54
CA ILE A 122 5.21 34.49 -4.24
C ILE A 122 5.56 34.01 -2.83
N ASP A 123 6.67 33.32 -2.68
CA ASP A 123 7.18 32.89 -1.36
C ASP A 123 8.72 32.89 -1.33
N ASP A 124 9.31 32.69 -0.15
CA ASP A 124 10.76 32.62 -0.01
C ASP A 124 11.32 31.30 -0.57
N SER A 125 10.62 30.19 -0.37
CA SER A 125 11.15 28.87 -0.65
C SER A 125 10.09 27.80 -0.87
N ILE A 126 10.49 26.74 -1.57
CA ILE A 126 9.66 25.53 -1.73
C ILE A 126 10.44 24.27 -1.40
N SER A 127 9.90 23.48 -0.47
CA SER A 127 10.43 22.16 -0.08
C SER A 127 9.40 21.07 -0.36
N SER A 128 8.55 20.71 0.61
CA SER A 128 7.48 19.71 0.42
C SER A 128 6.28 20.20 -0.41
N GLY A 129 6.18 21.51 -0.67
CA GLY A 129 5.01 22.12 -1.33
C GLY A 129 3.78 22.32 -0.44
N THR A 130 3.86 21.99 0.85
CA THR A 130 2.69 22.07 1.76
C THR A 130 2.11 23.49 1.89
N SER A 131 2.96 24.51 2.01
CA SER A 131 2.50 25.92 2.09
C SER A 131 1.88 26.38 0.78
N LEU A 132 2.52 26.07 -0.36
CA LEU A 132 2.00 26.34 -1.69
C LEU A 132 0.62 25.71 -1.90
N GLY A 133 0.44 24.43 -1.52
CA GLY A 133 -0.86 23.77 -1.62
C GLY A 133 -1.96 24.43 -0.77
N LYS A 134 -1.62 24.98 0.41
CA LYS A 134 -2.59 25.75 1.22
C LYS A 134 -2.96 27.07 0.55
N ALA A 135 -1.98 27.77 -0.02
CA ALA A 135 -2.19 29.03 -0.72
C ALA A 135 -3.06 28.84 -1.96
N ILE A 136 -2.77 27.82 -2.77
CA ILE A 136 -3.56 27.49 -3.95
C ILE A 136 -5.03 27.24 -3.57
N ARG A 137 -5.27 26.37 -2.58
CA ARG A 137 -6.63 26.06 -2.11
C ARG A 137 -7.38 27.31 -1.65
N ALA A 138 -6.72 28.19 -0.90
CA ALA A 138 -7.36 29.41 -0.41
C ALA A 138 -7.84 30.33 -1.55
N ILE A 139 -7.12 30.38 -2.67
CA ILE A 139 -7.47 31.18 -3.85
C ILE A 139 -8.56 30.47 -4.68
N GLU A 140 -8.40 29.17 -4.93
CA GLU A 140 -9.35 28.36 -5.72
C GLU A 140 -10.71 28.23 -5.03
N ASP A 141 -10.75 28.14 -3.69
CA ASP A 141 -11.98 28.11 -2.88
C ASP A 141 -12.80 29.41 -3.01
N GLU A 142 -12.16 30.53 -3.34
CA GLU A 142 -12.80 31.82 -3.59
C GLU A 142 -13.09 32.05 -5.10
N GLY A 143 -12.81 31.04 -5.95
CA GLY A 143 -13.23 30.97 -7.35
C GLY A 143 -12.22 31.46 -8.38
N ALA A 144 -10.97 31.77 -8.00
CA ALA A 144 -9.95 32.23 -8.93
C ALA A 144 -8.99 31.12 -9.39
N GLU A 145 -8.38 31.33 -10.56
CA GLU A 145 -7.32 30.46 -11.09
C GLU A 145 -5.97 30.80 -10.45
N VAL A 146 -5.21 29.78 -10.03
CA VAL A 146 -3.79 29.96 -9.73
C VAL A 146 -2.97 29.49 -10.93
N GLU A 147 -2.22 30.41 -11.53
CA GLU A 147 -1.35 30.13 -12.67
C GLU A 147 -0.10 29.37 -12.24
N GLY A 148 0.44 29.70 -11.07
CA GLY A 148 1.69 29.12 -10.60
C GLY A 148 2.29 29.79 -9.37
N ALA A 149 3.58 29.59 -9.17
CA ALA A 149 4.33 30.18 -8.08
C ALA A 149 5.76 30.55 -8.48
N ILE A 150 6.30 31.58 -7.84
CA ILE A 150 7.71 31.95 -7.94
C ILE A 150 8.28 31.99 -6.52
N VAL A 151 9.40 31.31 -6.30
CA VAL A 151 10.11 31.32 -5.01
C VAL A 151 11.56 31.76 -5.16
N LEU A 152 12.19 32.25 -4.09
CA LEU A 152 13.63 32.54 -4.13
C LEU A 152 14.44 31.24 -4.20
N ALA A 153 14.19 30.29 -3.29
CA ALA A 153 14.98 29.07 -3.19
C ALA A 153 14.13 27.79 -3.29
N GLN A 154 14.47 26.90 -4.22
CA GLN A 154 13.93 25.55 -4.26
C GLN A 154 14.82 24.59 -3.48
N PHE A 155 14.21 23.61 -2.82
CA PHE A 155 14.87 22.43 -2.27
C PHE A 155 14.59 21.21 -3.17
N PRO A 156 15.44 20.92 -4.18
CA PRO A 156 15.29 19.76 -5.04
C PRO A 156 15.12 18.45 -4.27
N HIS A 157 14.42 17.50 -4.89
CA HIS A 157 14.15 16.16 -4.36
C HIS A 157 13.31 16.11 -3.08
N ARG A 158 12.71 17.24 -2.67
CA ARG A 158 11.71 17.31 -1.58
C ARG A 158 10.26 17.21 -2.10
N GLY A 159 10.06 17.21 -3.41
CA GLY A 159 8.81 16.87 -4.10
C GLY A 159 7.81 18.02 -4.31
N GLY A 160 7.98 19.18 -3.67
CA GLY A 160 7.01 20.28 -3.79
C GLY A 160 6.94 20.90 -5.18
N PHE A 161 8.09 21.08 -5.83
CA PHE A 161 8.18 21.65 -7.18
C PHE A 161 7.63 20.68 -8.23
N ASP A 162 8.04 19.41 -8.18
CA ASP A 162 7.57 18.35 -9.08
C ASP A 162 6.05 18.16 -8.97
N TRP A 163 5.53 18.14 -7.74
CA TRP A 163 4.10 18.06 -7.48
C TRP A 163 3.33 19.23 -8.12
N ALA A 164 3.79 20.46 -7.93
CA ALA A 164 3.08 21.63 -8.43
C ALA A 164 3.06 21.65 -9.98
N ASN A 165 4.20 21.44 -10.62
CA ASN A 165 4.31 21.37 -12.07
C ASN A 165 3.51 20.19 -12.66
N ALA A 166 3.57 19.01 -12.05
CA ALA A 166 2.80 17.85 -12.51
C ALA A 166 1.29 18.12 -12.43
N ASN A 167 0.83 18.93 -11.48
CA ASN A 167 -0.56 19.35 -11.40
C ASN A 167 -0.86 20.56 -12.29
N GLY A 168 0.10 21.11 -13.03
CA GLY A 168 -0.09 22.19 -13.98
C GLY A 168 -0.02 23.59 -13.37
N TYR A 169 0.66 23.75 -12.24
CA TYR A 169 1.01 25.06 -11.71
C TYR A 169 2.44 25.34 -12.13
N ARG A 170 2.66 26.40 -12.92
CA ARG A 170 4.01 26.77 -13.34
C ARG A 170 4.79 27.23 -12.11
N THR A 171 5.76 26.43 -11.66
CA THR A 171 6.66 26.86 -10.60
C THR A 171 7.98 27.33 -11.17
N GLU A 172 8.49 28.44 -10.66
CA GLU A 172 9.83 28.93 -10.93
C GLU A 172 10.56 29.19 -9.62
N ALA A 173 11.87 28.98 -9.63
CA ALA A 173 12.76 29.33 -8.54
C ALA A 173 13.89 30.22 -9.07
N ILE A 174 14.35 31.17 -8.25
CA ILE A 174 15.52 31.97 -8.59
C ILE A 174 16.80 31.15 -8.39
N PHE A 175 16.83 30.34 -7.32
CA PHE A 175 17.98 29.56 -6.88
C PHE A 175 17.64 28.12 -6.51
N ASP A 176 18.55 27.23 -6.82
CA ASP A 176 18.71 25.92 -6.17
C ASP A 176 19.47 26.10 -4.85
N ILE A 177 18.89 25.67 -3.74
CA ILE A 177 19.51 25.82 -2.42
C ILE A 177 20.86 25.08 -2.32
N TRP A 178 21.03 23.96 -3.03
CA TRP A 178 22.25 23.15 -3.01
C TRP A 178 23.35 23.75 -3.87
N SER A 179 23.07 23.99 -5.15
CA SER A 179 24.10 24.39 -6.11
C SER A 179 24.30 25.90 -6.16
N ASP A 180 23.22 26.69 -6.21
CA ASP A 180 23.36 28.15 -6.32
C ASP A 180 23.70 28.78 -4.97
N LEU A 181 23.02 28.40 -3.88
CA LEU A 181 23.30 28.97 -2.55
C LEU A 181 24.39 28.21 -1.79
N GLY A 182 25.10 27.31 -2.46
CA GLY A 182 26.31 26.67 -1.96
C GLY A 182 26.07 25.65 -0.85
N MET A 183 24.83 25.25 -0.53
CA MET A 183 24.57 24.33 0.58
C MET A 183 24.87 22.86 0.27
N ALA A 184 25.36 22.54 -0.93
CA ALA A 184 25.79 21.19 -1.30
C ALA A 184 26.85 20.60 -0.34
N HIS A 185 27.74 21.42 0.22
CA HIS A 185 28.75 20.97 1.20
C HIS A 185 28.14 20.57 2.55
N THR A 186 26.90 20.98 2.84
CA THR A 186 26.16 20.56 4.04
C THR A 186 25.40 19.26 3.82
N LEU A 187 25.37 18.77 2.57
CA LEU A 187 24.87 17.43 2.31
C LEU A 187 25.79 16.44 3.03
N PRO A 188 25.21 15.53 3.82
CA PRO A 188 26.03 14.64 4.62
C PRO A 188 26.95 13.81 3.71
N HIS A 189 28.25 13.91 3.94
CA HIS A 189 29.22 12.99 3.35
C HIS A 189 28.95 11.57 3.88
N PRO A 190 29.30 10.52 3.10
CA PRO A 190 29.24 9.15 3.60
C PRO A 190 29.96 9.11 4.96
N LEU A 191 29.29 8.58 5.99
CA LEU A 191 29.96 8.36 7.27
C LEU A 191 31.27 7.61 7.00
N PRO A 192 32.38 7.99 7.65
CA PRO A 192 33.58 7.18 7.57
C PRO A 192 33.24 5.73 7.94
N PRO A 193 33.94 4.74 7.37
CA PRO A 193 33.81 3.35 7.78
C PRO A 193 33.86 3.28 9.30
N TYR A 194 33.01 2.45 9.91
CA TYR A 194 33.03 2.28 11.35
C TYR A 194 34.47 1.95 11.79
N ALA A 195 35.06 2.81 12.62
CA ALA A 195 36.42 2.63 13.05
C ALA A 195 36.49 1.42 14.01
N PRO A 196 37.41 0.47 13.82
CA PRO A 196 37.51 -0.68 14.71
C PRO A 196 37.81 -0.22 16.14
N PRO A 197 37.19 -0.85 17.15
CA PRO A 197 37.42 -0.49 18.55
C PRO A 197 38.91 -0.66 18.92
N THR A 198 39.49 0.35 19.57
CA THR A 198 40.95 0.42 19.87
C THR A 198 41.30 0.10 21.32
N GLY A 199 40.51 -0.74 22.00
CA GLY A 199 40.76 -1.06 23.41
C GLY A 199 41.97 -1.92 23.68
N SER A 200 42.31 -2.04 24.98
CA SER A 200 43.45 -2.83 25.46
C SER A 200 43.09 -4.18 26.09
N VAL A 201 41.82 -4.42 26.40
CA VAL A 201 41.35 -5.69 26.99
C VAL A 201 41.05 -6.70 25.87
N PRO A 202 41.81 -7.80 25.72
CA PRO A 202 41.56 -8.78 24.67
C PRO A 202 40.30 -9.59 24.99
N ALA A 203 39.39 -9.70 24.01
CA ALA A 203 38.29 -10.63 24.09
C ALA A 203 38.78 -12.09 23.98
N PRO A 204 38.15 -13.05 24.69
CA PRO A 204 38.49 -14.46 24.55
C PRO A 204 38.28 -14.97 23.12
N GLU A 205 39.18 -15.84 22.67
CA GLU A 205 39.07 -16.54 21.39
C GLU A 205 37.97 -17.60 21.42
N GLY A 206 37.39 -17.92 20.26
CA GLY A 206 36.49 -19.07 20.11
C GLY A 206 35.09 -18.87 20.73
N LEU A 207 34.70 -17.62 21.04
CA LEU A 207 33.36 -17.32 21.55
C LEU A 207 32.32 -17.35 20.42
N HIS A 208 31.12 -17.86 20.73
CA HIS A 208 29.94 -17.67 19.89
C HIS A 208 29.63 -16.16 19.74
N PRO A 209 29.14 -15.66 18.58
CA PRO A 209 28.94 -14.23 18.35
C PRO A 209 28.13 -13.51 19.43
N ALA A 210 27.05 -14.11 19.92
CA ALA A 210 26.25 -13.53 21.01
C ALA A 210 26.98 -13.54 22.36
N ALA A 211 27.87 -14.51 22.61
CA ALA A 211 28.73 -14.53 23.79
C ALA A 211 29.84 -13.46 23.68
N LEU A 212 30.38 -13.24 22.48
CA LEU A 212 31.30 -12.13 22.20
C LEU A 212 30.62 -10.77 22.43
N ALA A 213 29.39 -10.60 21.94
CA ALA A 213 28.59 -9.40 22.19
C ALA A 213 28.32 -9.20 23.69
N ARG A 214 28.01 -10.26 24.45
CA ARG A 214 27.89 -10.18 25.91
C ARG A 214 29.19 -9.72 26.56
N PHE A 215 30.33 -10.30 26.18
CA PHE A 215 31.63 -9.93 26.71
C PHE A 215 31.95 -8.45 26.42
N ALA A 216 31.70 -8.00 25.19
CA ALA A 216 31.86 -6.62 24.77
C ALA A 216 30.98 -5.67 25.59
N ALA A 217 29.71 -6.03 25.79
CA ALA A 217 28.79 -5.23 26.59
C ALA A 217 29.23 -5.14 28.06
N THR A 218 29.58 -6.26 28.69
CA THR A 218 30.10 -6.29 30.06
C THR A 218 31.34 -5.41 30.21
N THR A 219 32.30 -5.54 29.30
CA THR A 219 33.56 -4.78 29.33
C THR A 219 33.30 -3.28 29.18
N TYR A 220 32.51 -2.88 28.19
CA TYR A 220 32.21 -1.49 27.93
C TYR A 220 31.40 -0.84 29.05
N LEU A 221 30.37 -1.51 29.57
CA LEU A 221 29.57 -0.99 30.68
C LEU A 221 30.35 -0.89 32.00
N THR A 222 31.40 -1.69 32.18
CA THR A 222 32.26 -1.65 33.38
C THR A 222 33.38 -0.62 33.27
N THR A 223 33.98 -0.47 32.08
CA THR A 223 35.24 0.28 31.90
C THR A 223 35.10 1.55 31.07
N GLY A 224 34.01 1.70 30.31
CA GLY A 224 33.85 2.75 29.30
C GLY A 224 34.65 2.53 28.02
N VAL A 225 35.38 1.41 27.89
CA VAL A 225 36.26 1.12 26.76
C VAL A 225 35.84 -0.18 26.08
N ALA A 226 35.75 -0.18 24.76
CA ALA A 226 35.43 -1.37 23.97
C ALA A 226 36.61 -2.36 24.01
N PRO A 227 36.42 -3.69 24.10
CA PRO A 227 37.52 -4.64 24.09
C PRO A 227 38.19 -4.74 22.70
N LEU A 228 39.41 -5.28 22.67
CA LEU A 228 40.10 -5.67 21.44
C LEU A 228 39.45 -6.93 20.86
N ALA A 229 39.20 -6.93 19.55
CA ALA A 229 38.60 -8.06 18.85
C ALA A 229 39.46 -9.33 18.92
N PRO A 230 38.83 -10.51 19.11
CA PRO A 230 39.55 -11.78 19.00
C PRO A 230 39.92 -12.03 17.53
N ARG A 231 40.89 -12.91 17.29
CA ARG A 231 41.25 -13.34 15.93
C ARG A 231 40.17 -14.22 15.32
N SER A 232 39.48 -14.99 16.15
CA SER A 232 38.48 -15.98 15.74
C SER A 232 37.32 -16.11 16.73
N MET A 233 36.14 -16.37 16.20
CA MET A 233 34.97 -16.84 16.96
C MET A 233 34.96 -18.39 16.97
N ASP A 234 33.94 -18.98 17.57
CA ASP A 234 33.72 -20.44 17.64
C ASP A 234 33.73 -21.15 16.27
N ARG A 235 33.38 -20.42 15.19
CA ARG A 235 33.49 -20.86 13.80
C ARG A 235 33.66 -19.68 12.84
N SER A 236 33.82 -19.99 11.55
CA SER A 236 33.78 -18.98 10.48
C SER A 236 32.34 -18.52 10.19
N TYR A 237 32.16 -17.23 9.96
CA TYR A 237 30.89 -16.59 9.62
C TYR A 237 31.07 -15.79 8.33
N GLU A 238 30.60 -16.32 7.20
CA GLU A 238 30.86 -15.79 5.85
C GLU A 238 29.73 -14.86 5.34
N ASP A 239 29.35 -13.91 6.18
CA ASP A 239 28.25 -12.97 5.91
C ASP A 239 28.78 -11.51 5.92
N PRO A 240 29.34 -11.05 4.78
CA PRO A 240 30.11 -9.80 4.74
C PRO A 240 29.25 -8.55 4.54
N GLY A 241 27.92 -8.64 4.57
CA GLY A 241 27.00 -7.54 4.32
C GLY A 241 26.68 -6.68 5.53
N GLY A 242 27.20 -7.03 6.71
CA GLY A 242 27.06 -6.25 7.94
C GLY A 242 26.54 -7.05 9.11
N VAL A 243 26.36 -6.38 10.25
CA VAL A 243 25.99 -7.02 11.52
C VAL A 243 25.13 -6.10 12.38
N PHE A 244 24.11 -6.70 13.00
CA PHE A 244 23.26 -6.06 14.00
C PHE A 244 23.24 -6.87 15.29
N VAL A 245 23.21 -6.20 16.43
CA VAL A 245 23.11 -6.80 17.76
C VAL A 245 21.78 -6.40 18.37
N SER A 246 21.06 -7.35 18.98
CA SER A 246 19.78 -7.11 19.64
C SER A 246 19.82 -7.63 21.07
N PHE A 247 19.34 -6.80 22.01
CA PHE A 247 19.14 -7.16 23.40
C PHE A 247 17.64 -7.29 23.68
N ARG A 248 17.23 -8.41 24.28
CA ARG A 248 15.86 -8.65 24.72
C ARG A 248 15.82 -9.10 26.17
N GLU A 249 14.77 -8.75 26.89
CA GLU A 249 14.50 -9.32 28.20
C GLU A 249 14.19 -10.82 28.08
N ARG A 250 14.82 -11.64 28.94
CA ARG A 250 14.57 -13.08 29.01
C ARG A 250 13.13 -13.39 29.40
N ALA A 251 12.56 -12.60 30.30
CA ALA A 251 11.27 -12.88 30.92
C ALA A 251 10.07 -12.74 29.96
N ASN A 252 10.15 -11.84 28.97
CA ASN A 252 8.97 -11.43 28.19
C ASN A 252 9.26 -11.12 26.70
N GLU A 253 10.48 -11.39 26.20
CA GLU A 253 10.90 -11.09 24.81
C GLU A 253 10.99 -9.60 24.43
N HIS A 254 10.76 -8.68 25.38
CA HIS A 254 10.76 -7.24 25.12
C HIS A 254 12.12 -6.78 24.60
N ARG A 255 12.12 -6.14 23.42
CA ARG A 255 13.34 -5.64 22.79
C ARG A 255 13.71 -4.28 23.36
N ILE A 256 14.76 -4.25 24.17
CA ILE A 256 15.33 -3.03 24.76
C ILE A 256 16.01 -2.19 23.68
N ALA A 257 16.93 -2.79 22.93
CA ALA A 257 17.66 -2.11 21.87
C ALA A 257 18.07 -3.08 20.76
N ARG A 258 18.20 -2.54 19.55
CA ARG A 258 18.83 -3.20 18.41
C ARG A 258 19.45 -2.15 17.51
N SER A 259 20.74 -2.28 17.25
CA SER A 259 21.46 -1.43 16.31
C SER A 259 22.58 -2.19 15.62
N GLY A 260 23.27 -1.53 14.70
CA GLY A 260 24.30 -2.10 13.85
C GLY A 260 24.44 -1.35 12.53
N PHE A 261 25.11 -1.99 11.56
CA PHE A 261 25.40 -1.37 10.27
C PHE A 261 25.45 -2.40 9.13
N TRP A 262 25.37 -1.89 7.90
CA TRP A 262 25.56 -2.66 6.68
C TRP A 262 26.89 -2.30 6.01
N HIS A 263 27.53 -3.31 5.41
CA HIS A 263 28.70 -3.15 4.54
C HIS A 263 28.25 -3.15 3.09
N PHE A 264 28.45 -2.02 2.41
CA PHE A 264 28.23 -1.89 0.96
C PHE A 264 29.45 -2.36 0.16
N ASN A 265 30.62 -2.48 0.81
CA ASN A 265 31.80 -3.15 0.28
C ASN A 265 32.05 -4.41 1.11
N PRO A 266 31.71 -5.62 0.61
CA PRO A 266 31.92 -6.87 1.33
C PRO A 266 33.37 -7.10 1.79
N ALA A 267 34.37 -6.57 1.08
CA ALA A 267 35.78 -6.71 1.45
C ALA A 267 36.17 -5.94 2.72
N ALA A 268 35.33 -5.02 3.21
CA ALA A 268 35.55 -4.29 4.45
C ALA A 268 35.09 -5.06 5.70
N ALA A 269 34.37 -6.17 5.53
CA ALA A 269 33.82 -6.92 6.65
C ALA A 269 34.91 -7.56 7.51
N GLN A 270 34.80 -7.37 8.83
CA GLN A 270 35.67 -7.96 9.84
C GLN A 270 34.79 -8.52 10.96
N PRO A 271 34.23 -9.74 10.83
CA PRO A 271 33.13 -10.22 11.68
C PRO A 271 33.36 -10.07 13.19
N CYS A 272 34.56 -10.38 13.69
CA CYS A 272 34.91 -10.25 15.11
C CYS A 272 34.87 -8.79 15.59
N SER A 273 35.48 -7.88 14.83
CA SER A 273 35.47 -6.43 15.11
C SER A 273 34.06 -5.84 14.97
N ASP A 274 33.33 -6.29 13.95
CA ASP A 274 32.01 -5.81 13.60
C ASP A 274 30.99 -6.15 14.71
N VAL A 275 31.07 -7.34 15.31
CA VAL A 275 30.22 -7.72 16.45
C VAL A 275 30.45 -6.81 17.65
N ILE A 276 31.70 -6.50 17.98
CA ILE A 276 32.02 -5.59 19.09
C ILE A 276 31.48 -4.19 18.77
N ALA A 277 31.76 -3.69 17.58
CA ALA A 277 31.30 -2.41 17.07
C ALA A 277 29.77 -2.24 17.18
N ALA A 278 29.00 -3.18 16.61
CA ALA A 278 27.55 -3.14 16.65
C ALA A 278 26.99 -3.33 18.07
N THR A 279 27.71 -4.04 18.95
CA THR A 279 27.36 -4.12 20.38
C THR A 279 27.45 -2.74 21.03
N ILE A 280 28.55 -2.02 20.84
CA ILE A 280 28.74 -0.67 21.42
C ILE A 280 27.69 0.30 20.87
N ASP A 281 27.48 0.28 19.54
CA ASP A 281 26.46 1.10 18.89
C ASP A 281 25.06 0.82 19.47
N THR A 282 24.73 -0.46 19.70
CA THR A 282 23.45 -0.86 20.32
C THR A 282 23.33 -0.35 21.76
N LEU A 283 24.40 -0.36 22.55
CA LEU A 283 24.40 0.20 23.91
C LEU A 283 24.23 1.73 23.91
N CYS A 284 24.85 2.43 22.95
CA CYS A 284 24.66 3.86 22.77
C CYS A 284 23.20 4.20 22.41
N VAL A 285 22.60 3.45 21.48
CA VAL A 285 21.18 3.61 21.10
C VAL A 285 20.24 3.24 22.24
N ALA A 286 20.62 2.30 23.11
CA ALA A 286 19.83 1.96 24.30
C ALA A 286 19.75 3.11 25.32
N ASN A 287 20.58 4.14 25.20
CA ASN A 287 20.54 5.36 26.00
C ASN A 287 20.39 5.10 27.52
N GLY A 288 21.21 4.18 28.05
CA GLY A 288 21.24 3.82 29.47
C GLY A 288 20.19 2.80 29.93
N GLN A 289 19.32 2.30 29.06
CA GLN A 289 18.37 1.22 29.41
C GLN A 289 19.05 -0.13 29.65
N ILE A 290 20.24 -0.34 29.08
CA ILE A 290 21.07 -1.52 29.32
C ILE A 290 22.19 -1.12 30.28
N THR A 291 22.24 -1.78 31.43
CA THR A 291 23.21 -1.52 32.49
C THR A 291 23.90 -2.81 32.89
N ILE A 292 25.03 -2.72 33.58
CA ILE A 292 25.72 -3.91 34.07
C ILE A 292 24.84 -4.72 35.04
N GLN A 293 23.95 -4.05 35.79
CA GLN A 293 23.06 -4.69 36.76
C GLN A 293 21.94 -5.50 36.10
N ASN A 294 21.39 -5.03 34.95
CA ASN A 294 20.30 -5.74 34.27
C ASN A 294 20.78 -6.66 33.14
N LEU A 295 22.04 -6.58 32.71
CA LEU A 295 22.58 -7.37 31.60
C LEU A 295 22.39 -8.89 31.78
N ALA A 296 22.41 -9.39 33.02
CA ALA A 296 22.15 -10.80 33.36
C ALA A 296 20.66 -11.21 33.20
N GLN A 297 19.75 -10.27 32.99
CA GLN A 297 18.33 -10.51 32.71
C GLN A 297 18.03 -10.42 31.21
N LEU A 298 18.99 -9.98 30.40
CA LEU A 298 18.86 -9.81 28.95
C LEU A 298 19.53 -10.97 28.21
N LYS A 299 18.91 -11.44 27.14
CA LYS A 299 19.48 -12.35 26.15
C LYS A 299 19.87 -11.59 24.88
N ILE A 300 20.89 -12.09 24.19
CA ILE A 300 21.50 -11.40 23.04
C ILE A 300 21.35 -12.25 21.78
N ALA A 301 21.06 -11.59 20.66
CA ALA A 301 21.19 -12.20 19.34
C ALA A 301 22.03 -11.30 18.44
N VAL A 302 22.92 -11.92 17.67
CA VAL A 302 23.71 -11.28 16.61
C VAL A 302 23.15 -11.72 15.26
N SER A 303 22.81 -10.77 14.41
CA SER A 303 22.37 -11.04 13.03
C SER A 303 23.46 -10.60 12.07
N PHE A 304 24.01 -11.53 11.30
CA PHE A 304 24.85 -11.22 10.16
C PHE A 304 24.01 -11.20 8.88
N PHE A 305 24.49 -10.44 7.89
CA PHE A 305 23.82 -10.30 6.60
C PHE A 305 24.73 -10.74 5.46
N SER A 306 24.17 -11.44 4.48
CA SER A 306 24.90 -11.71 3.24
C SER A 306 25.27 -10.41 2.53
N ALA A 307 26.22 -10.47 1.59
CA ALA A 307 26.54 -9.33 0.73
C ALA A 307 25.26 -8.68 0.16
N LEU A 308 25.21 -7.34 0.18
CA LEU A 308 24.07 -6.59 -0.33
C LEU A 308 23.95 -6.76 -1.85
N GLU A 309 22.82 -7.26 -2.31
CA GLU A 309 22.50 -7.39 -3.74
C GLU A 309 21.58 -6.25 -4.16
N SER A 310 21.98 -5.44 -5.15
CA SER A 310 21.11 -4.41 -5.72
C SER A 310 19.99 -5.04 -6.55
N ILE A 311 18.76 -4.63 -6.29
CA ILE A 311 17.57 -5.19 -6.94
C ILE A 311 16.59 -4.11 -7.41
N ALA A 312 15.81 -4.45 -8.44
CA ALA A 312 14.60 -3.72 -8.77
C ALA A 312 13.45 -4.07 -7.79
N PRO A 313 12.47 -3.17 -7.56
CA PRO A 313 11.36 -3.41 -6.63
C PRO A 313 10.58 -4.71 -6.89
N ARG A 314 10.48 -5.17 -8.14
CA ARG A 314 9.82 -6.44 -8.49
C ARG A 314 10.40 -7.70 -7.83
N TYR A 315 11.63 -7.65 -7.33
CA TYR A 315 12.33 -8.79 -6.71
C TYR A 315 12.31 -8.77 -5.18
N LEU A 316 11.46 -7.95 -4.58
CA LEU A 316 11.17 -8.03 -3.16
C LEU A 316 10.53 -9.38 -2.81
N ASP A 317 10.98 -9.95 -1.69
CA ASP A 317 10.39 -11.13 -1.08
C ASP A 317 10.51 -11.05 0.45
N PHE A 318 9.47 -10.53 1.08
CA PHE A 318 9.34 -10.33 2.51
C PHE A 318 9.49 -11.61 3.34
N ASP A 319 9.21 -12.78 2.76
CA ASP A 319 9.26 -14.04 3.50
C ASP A 319 10.71 -14.51 3.69
N ARG A 320 11.63 -13.99 2.86
CA ARG A 320 13.02 -14.43 2.81
C ARG A 320 14.03 -13.33 3.12
N TYR A 321 13.96 -12.19 2.44
CA TYR A 321 15.06 -11.23 2.43
C TYR A 321 14.83 -10.02 3.34
N GLY A 322 15.89 -9.60 4.02
CA GLY A 322 15.98 -8.24 4.52
C GLY A 322 16.25 -7.28 3.37
N ILE A 323 15.79 -6.04 3.48
CA ILE A 323 16.01 -5.02 2.47
C ILE A 323 16.60 -3.76 3.07
N VAL A 324 17.33 -3.00 2.25
CA VAL A 324 17.86 -1.66 2.54
C VAL A 324 17.46 -0.73 1.42
N ALA A 325 16.74 0.35 1.74
CA ALA A 325 16.48 1.45 0.83
C ALA A 325 17.50 2.56 1.07
N GLN A 326 18.16 3.04 0.02
CA GLN A 326 19.15 4.10 0.08
C GLN A 326 18.85 5.19 -0.95
N SER A 327 18.79 6.44 -0.49
CA SER A 327 18.64 7.58 -1.40
C SER A 327 19.85 7.73 -2.33
N ARG A 328 19.60 7.98 -3.62
CA ARG A 328 20.64 8.36 -4.59
C ARG A 328 21.08 9.81 -4.43
N VAL A 329 20.25 10.64 -3.78
CA VAL A 329 20.50 12.07 -3.58
C VAL A 329 21.21 12.33 -2.25
N PHE A 330 20.74 11.67 -1.19
CA PHE A 330 21.26 11.80 0.16
C PHE A 330 21.74 10.42 0.65
N PRO A 331 22.92 9.92 0.25
CA PRO A 331 23.33 8.54 0.51
C PRO A 331 23.31 8.09 1.97
N MET A 332 23.25 9.02 2.93
CA MET A 332 23.06 8.77 4.35
C MET A 332 21.63 8.43 4.77
N LYS A 333 20.63 8.81 3.97
CA LYS A 333 19.25 8.35 4.12
C LYS A 333 19.18 6.90 3.72
N ARG A 334 19.34 6.04 4.72
CA ARG A 334 19.27 4.59 4.62
C ARG A 334 18.30 4.06 5.64
N GLY A 335 17.56 3.04 5.25
CA GLY A 335 16.60 2.41 6.15
C GLY A 335 16.41 0.98 5.73
N GLY A 336 16.50 0.08 6.70
CA GLY A 336 16.32 -1.33 6.48
C GLY A 336 15.02 -1.85 7.07
N ALA A 337 14.56 -2.99 6.54
CA ALA A 337 13.48 -3.77 7.13
C ALA A 337 13.82 -5.26 6.99
N LEU A 338 13.70 -6.00 8.09
CA LEU A 338 13.98 -7.45 8.10
C LEU A 338 12.83 -8.23 7.41
N PRO A 339 13.06 -9.49 7.01
CA PRO A 339 12.00 -10.38 6.53
C PRO A 339 11.13 -10.87 7.68
N ASN A 340 9.92 -11.37 7.37
CA ASN A 340 9.03 -12.07 8.30
C ASN A 340 8.99 -11.43 9.71
N THR A 341 8.74 -10.13 9.77
CA THR A 341 8.71 -9.38 11.04
C THR A 341 7.36 -9.53 11.72
N GLU A 342 7.32 -9.26 13.03
CA GLU A 342 6.11 -9.27 13.85
C GLU A 342 5.13 -8.10 13.58
N VAL A 343 5.38 -7.28 12.55
CA VAL A 343 4.62 -6.03 12.31
C VAL A 343 4.00 -5.92 10.91
N PHE A 344 4.50 -6.68 9.95
CA PHE A 344 4.10 -6.61 8.54
C PHE A 344 3.56 -7.97 8.08
N ILE A 345 2.73 -7.95 7.04
CA ILE A 345 2.26 -9.16 6.35
C ILE A 345 2.57 -9.15 4.86
N SER A 346 3.27 -8.13 4.35
CA SER A 346 3.50 -7.96 2.91
C SER A 346 4.79 -7.24 2.55
N ASP A 347 5.25 -7.49 1.32
CA ASP A 347 6.40 -6.85 0.67
C ASP A 347 6.22 -5.32 0.54
N VAL A 348 4.98 -4.90 0.32
CA VAL A 348 4.58 -3.49 0.22
C VAL A 348 4.83 -2.76 1.54
N GLU A 349 4.45 -3.36 2.66
CA GLU A 349 4.71 -2.79 3.99
C GLU A 349 6.20 -2.77 4.31
N GLN A 350 6.91 -3.86 4.02
CA GLN A 350 8.37 -3.96 4.23
C GLN A 350 9.09 -2.83 3.48
N TYR A 351 8.81 -2.67 2.19
CA TYR A 351 9.40 -1.63 1.34
C TYR A 351 9.08 -0.23 1.85
N ARG A 352 7.81 0.06 2.17
CA ARG A 352 7.41 1.37 2.70
C ARG A 352 8.08 1.67 4.03
N HIS A 353 8.19 0.69 4.91
CA HIS A 353 8.85 0.88 6.19
C HIS A 353 10.34 1.18 6.01
N ALA A 354 11.05 0.38 5.22
CA ALA A 354 12.47 0.60 4.92
C ALA A 354 12.70 2.00 4.33
N ARG A 355 11.94 2.35 3.29
CA ARG A 355 12.12 3.59 2.53
C ARG A 355 11.60 4.85 3.26
N LYS A 356 10.34 4.84 3.70
CA LYS A 356 9.67 6.05 4.22
C LYS A 356 9.92 6.23 5.70
N THR A 357 9.73 5.17 6.50
CA THR A 357 9.82 5.26 7.96
C THR A 357 11.27 5.29 8.43
N ASN A 358 12.10 4.37 7.95
CA ASN A 358 13.47 4.24 8.45
C ASN A 358 14.44 5.15 7.68
N ALA A 359 14.35 5.22 6.35
CA ALA A 359 15.28 6.05 5.56
C ALA A 359 14.84 7.52 5.42
N GLY A 360 13.55 7.85 5.60
CA GLY A 360 13.05 9.21 5.35
C GLY A 360 13.13 9.65 3.88
N ILE A 361 13.09 8.70 2.95
CA ILE A 361 13.09 8.94 1.49
C ILE A 361 11.66 9.30 1.06
N VAL A 362 11.48 10.48 0.47
CA VAL A 362 10.13 10.97 0.06
C VAL A 362 9.66 10.35 -1.26
N ARG A 363 8.36 10.53 -1.63
CA ARG A 363 7.67 9.79 -2.72
C ARG A 363 8.38 9.81 -4.07
N ASN A 364 9.03 10.91 -4.44
CA ASN A 364 9.68 11.06 -5.75
C ASN A 364 11.22 11.14 -5.63
N GLU A 365 11.77 10.91 -4.43
CA GLU A 365 13.22 10.90 -4.23
C GLU A 365 13.80 9.59 -4.81
N PRO A 366 14.73 9.67 -5.78
CA PRO A 366 15.30 8.49 -6.41
C PRO A 366 16.15 7.72 -5.41
N HIS A 367 16.05 6.40 -5.42
CA HIS A 367 16.70 5.53 -4.45
C HIS A 367 16.98 4.16 -5.04
N ASP A 368 17.96 3.48 -4.45
CA ASP A 368 18.30 2.09 -4.70
C ASP A 368 17.68 1.20 -3.62
N ILE A 369 17.40 -0.04 -4.00
CA ILE A 369 16.98 -1.09 -3.09
C ILE A 369 18.02 -2.19 -3.14
N PHE A 370 18.45 -2.63 -1.96
CA PHE A 370 19.31 -3.79 -1.79
C PHE A 370 18.56 -4.86 -1.01
N ARG A 371 18.84 -6.12 -1.30
CA ARG A 371 18.38 -7.26 -0.49
C ARG A 371 19.57 -8.03 0.09
N HIS A 372 19.32 -8.76 1.17
CA HIS A 372 20.29 -9.67 1.78
C HIS A 372 19.57 -10.78 2.55
N ASP A 373 20.20 -11.95 2.66
CA ASP A 373 19.80 -12.98 3.62
C ASP A 373 20.13 -12.52 5.04
N VAL A 374 19.44 -13.10 6.03
CA VAL A 374 19.63 -12.78 7.46
C VAL A 374 19.93 -14.05 8.22
N HIS A 375 21.14 -14.14 8.79
CA HIS A 375 21.58 -15.26 9.62
C HIS A 375 21.69 -14.82 11.07
N LYS A 376 20.79 -15.34 11.91
CA LYS A 376 20.68 -14.95 13.32
C LYS A 376 21.28 -16.01 14.22
N TYR A 377 22.19 -15.57 15.08
CA TYR A 377 22.90 -16.37 16.05
C TYR A 377 22.52 -15.90 17.45
N ILE A 378 21.69 -16.70 18.10
CA ILE A 378 21.14 -16.44 19.43
C ILE A 378 22.13 -16.96 20.47
N GLU A 379 22.20 -16.29 21.62
CA GLU A 379 22.98 -16.76 22.75
C GLU A 379 22.68 -18.24 23.09
N PRO A 380 23.73 -19.08 23.27
CA PRO A 380 23.53 -20.50 23.54
C PRO A 380 22.61 -20.77 24.74
N GLY A 381 21.62 -21.65 24.56
CA GLY A 381 20.64 -22.00 25.59
C GLY A 381 19.45 -21.06 25.70
N GLU A 382 19.43 -19.94 24.97
CA GLU A 382 18.31 -19.00 24.95
C GLU A 382 17.33 -19.29 23.80
N SER A 383 16.05 -18.99 24.02
CA SER A 383 15.03 -18.97 22.97
C SER A 383 14.99 -17.62 22.25
N TRP A 384 14.33 -17.58 21.09
CA TRP A 384 14.04 -16.31 20.39
C TRP A 384 12.76 -16.43 19.58
N LEU A 385 12.00 -15.33 19.46
CA LEU A 385 10.85 -15.32 18.58
C LEU A 385 11.27 -15.53 17.11
N PRO A 386 10.50 -16.28 16.32
CA PRO A 386 10.89 -16.71 14.97
C PRO A 386 10.68 -15.62 13.91
N TYR A 387 10.92 -14.36 14.27
CA TYR A 387 10.73 -13.19 13.41
C TYR A 387 12.06 -12.59 12.97
N GLY A 388 12.08 -11.88 11.85
CA GLY A 388 13.26 -11.16 11.39
C GLY A 388 14.31 -12.05 10.71
N THR A 389 13.89 -13.23 10.24
CA THR A 389 14.68 -14.23 9.50
C THR A 389 13.73 -14.93 8.52
N ARG A 390 14.27 -15.55 7.46
CA ARG A 390 13.47 -16.32 6.52
C ARG A 390 12.67 -17.44 7.20
N GLU A 391 11.53 -17.83 6.62
CA GLU A 391 10.83 -19.06 7.04
C GLU A 391 11.79 -20.28 6.92
N ASN A 392 11.64 -21.21 7.87
CA ASN A 392 12.38 -22.47 8.01
C ASN A 392 11.38 -23.60 8.36
N ASP A 393 11.85 -24.82 8.60
CA ASP A 393 10.97 -25.96 8.90
C ASP A 393 10.10 -25.73 10.16
N GLU A 394 10.63 -25.00 11.16
CA GLU A 394 9.91 -24.65 12.41
C GLU A 394 8.83 -23.58 12.24
N THR A 395 8.82 -22.88 11.10
CA THR A 395 7.91 -21.76 10.83
C THR A 395 7.08 -21.91 9.56
N SER A 396 7.40 -22.87 8.70
CA SER A 396 6.70 -23.15 7.44
C SER A 396 5.81 -24.40 7.49
N TRP A 397 5.87 -25.19 8.57
CA TRP A 397 5.06 -26.41 8.75
C TRP A 397 3.55 -26.19 8.66
N TRP A 398 3.07 -24.96 8.85
CA TRP A 398 1.66 -24.59 8.63
C TRP A 398 1.19 -24.90 7.19
N ARG A 399 2.09 -24.96 6.21
CA ARG A 399 1.79 -25.31 4.81
C ARG A 399 1.59 -26.81 4.58
N ASN A 400 1.90 -27.66 5.56
CA ASN A 400 1.87 -29.12 5.39
C ASN A 400 0.43 -29.65 5.32
N ALA A 401 -0.05 -29.89 4.09
CA ALA A 401 -1.39 -30.41 3.82
C ALA A 401 -1.64 -31.80 4.45
N ALA A 402 -0.63 -32.67 4.50
CA ALA A 402 -0.76 -34.00 5.09
C ALA A 402 -0.92 -33.94 6.61
N LEU A 403 -0.18 -33.04 7.27
CA LEU A 403 -0.38 -32.75 8.69
C LEU A 403 -1.79 -32.22 8.94
N GLY A 404 -2.21 -31.21 8.17
CA GLY A 404 -3.56 -30.66 8.23
C GLY A 404 -4.65 -31.71 8.07
N HIS A 405 -4.49 -32.62 7.11
CA HIS A 405 -5.42 -33.73 6.89
C HIS A 405 -5.54 -34.63 8.11
N ARG A 406 -4.41 -35.01 8.74
CA ARG A 406 -4.43 -35.81 9.97
C ARG A 406 -5.14 -35.09 11.11
N LEU A 407 -4.88 -33.79 11.30
CA LEU A 407 -5.49 -32.99 12.36
C LEU A 407 -7.02 -32.89 12.17
N VAL A 408 -7.48 -32.59 10.95
CA VAL A 408 -8.91 -32.49 10.65
C VAL A 408 -9.59 -33.86 10.74
N ALA A 409 -8.96 -34.93 10.22
CA ALA A 409 -9.49 -36.29 10.32
C ALA A 409 -9.60 -36.77 11.77
N PHE A 410 -8.63 -36.43 12.63
CA PHE A 410 -8.69 -36.71 14.06
C PHE A 410 -9.91 -36.05 14.71
N VAL A 411 -10.11 -34.75 14.46
CA VAL A 411 -11.28 -34.01 14.96
C VAL A 411 -12.59 -34.58 14.41
N ARG A 412 -12.65 -34.92 13.12
CA ARG A 412 -13.82 -35.55 12.50
C ARG A 412 -14.14 -36.91 13.14
N GLY A 413 -13.12 -37.71 13.46
CA GLY A 413 -13.24 -38.96 14.19
C GLY A 413 -13.82 -38.78 15.60
N LEU A 414 -13.34 -37.77 16.34
CA LEU A 414 -13.87 -37.43 17.67
C LEU A 414 -15.34 -36.99 17.62
N LEU A 415 -15.72 -36.18 16.62
CA LEU A 415 -17.10 -35.78 16.40
C LEU A 415 -17.99 -36.99 16.05
N ALA A 416 -17.50 -37.90 15.19
CA ALA A 416 -18.22 -39.12 14.85
C ALA A 416 -18.43 -40.03 16.08
N GLN A 417 -17.44 -40.12 16.98
CA GLN A 417 -17.53 -40.87 18.22
C GLN A 417 -18.58 -40.31 19.18
N ALA A 418 -18.69 -38.98 19.26
CA ALA A 418 -19.74 -38.32 20.03
C ALA A 418 -21.15 -38.58 19.48
N LEU A 419 -21.29 -38.85 18.17
CA LEU A 419 -22.58 -39.17 17.53
C LEU A 419 -22.92 -40.65 17.59
N THR A 420 -21.92 -41.53 17.45
CA THR A 420 -22.09 -43.00 17.45
C THR A 420 -21.13 -43.62 18.47
N PRO A 421 -21.56 -43.77 19.73
CA PRO A 421 -20.78 -44.44 20.77
C PRO A 421 -20.44 -45.88 20.34
N GLY A 422 -19.14 -46.20 20.29
CA GLY A 422 -18.63 -47.51 19.82
C GLY A 422 -17.90 -47.50 18.47
N SER A 423 -17.85 -46.35 17.79
CA SER A 423 -16.92 -46.16 16.66
C SER A 423 -15.45 -46.22 17.11
N VAL A 424 -14.57 -46.62 16.17
CA VAL A 424 -13.13 -46.76 16.42
C VAL A 424 -12.56 -45.40 16.81
N GLU A 425 -11.91 -45.34 17.96
CA GLU A 425 -11.25 -44.14 18.44
C GLU A 425 -10.12 -43.75 17.47
N PRO A 426 -10.01 -42.47 17.07
CA PRO A 426 -8.93 -42.05 16.20
C PRO A 426 -7.58 -42.27 16.88
N ALA A 427 -6.59 -42.70 16.10
CA ALA A 427 -5.22 -42.90 16.59
C ALA A 427 -4.68 -41.60 17.19
N ASP A 428 -3.95 -41.72 18.31
CA ASP A 428 -3.48 -40.56 19.06
C ASP A 428 -2.47 -39.73 18.26
N LEU A 429 -2.49 -38.41 18.49
CA LEU A 429 -1.60 -37.46 17.81
C LEU A 429 -0.39 -37.17 18.70
N GLN A 430 0.81 -37.42 18.19
CA GLN A 430 2.04 -37.08 18.89
C GLN A 430 2.33 -35.58 18.81
N ASP A 431 2.67 -34.95 19.93
CA ASP A 431 3.04 -33.53 20.00
C ASP A 431 4.25 -33.19 19.10
N SER A 432 5.15 -34.15 18.89
CA SER A 432 6.31 -34.05 17.98
C SER A 432 5.93 -33.81 16.51
N ALA A 433 4.66 -33.95 16.14
CA ALA A 433 4.18 -33.60 14.82
C ALA A 433 4.27 -32.09 14.52
N ILE A 434 4.34 -31.25 15.56
CA ILE A 434 4.55 -29.81 15.44
C ILE A 434 6.00 -29.49 15.84
N PRO A 435 6.82 -28.88 14.97
CA PRO A 435 8.24 -28.64 15.21
C PRO A 435 8.52 -27.44 16.14
N CYS A 436 7.54 -27.00 16.92
CA CYS A 436 7.67 -25.87 17.84
C CYS A 436 6.74 -26.01 19.05
N ALA A 437 6.99 -25.22 20.09
CA ALA A 437 6.14 -25.21 21.28
C ALA A 437 4.70 -24.74 20.97
N ILE A 438 3.74 -25.57 21.36
CA ILE A 438 2.30 -25.31 21.24
C ILE A 438 1.85 -24.51 22.47
N ALA A 439 1.08 -23.45 22.24
CA ALA A 439 0.46 -22.63 23.30
C ALA A 439 -1.03 -22.98 23.50
N GLY A 440 -1.68 -23.54 22.50
CA GLY A 440 -3.06 -23.99 22.55
C GLY A 440 -3.57 -24.47 21.20
N VAL A 441 -4.78 -24.99 21.19
CA VAL A 441 -5.47 -25.47 19.98
C VAL A 441 -6.93 -25.04 20.00
N ALA A 442 -7.49 -24.80 18.82
CA ALA A 442 -8.89 -24.43 18.67
C ALA A 442 -9.56 -25.18 17.53
N VAL A 443 -10.82 -25.56 17.74
CA VAL A 443 -11.69 -26.21 16.75
C VAL A 443 -12.89 -25.31 16.51
N ARG A 444 -13.18 -25.04 15.23
CA ARG A 444 -14.37 -24.31 14.78
C ARG A 444 -15.16 -25.17 13.81
N LEU A 445 -16.48 -25.19 14.00
CA LEU A 445 -17.42 -25.84 13.09
C LEU A 445 -18.23 -24.79 12.35
N TYR A 446 -18.34 -24.96 11.04
CA TYR A 446 -19.04 -24.05 10.17
C TYR A 446 -20.10 -24.77 9.33
N HIS A 447 -21.26 -24.13 9.22
CA HIS A 447 -22.33 -24.47 8.29
C HIS A 447 -23.05 -23.17 7.91
N SER A 448 -22.58 -22.51 6.83
CA SER A 448 -23.04 -21.17 6.44
C SER A 448 -22.99 -20.17 7.62
N GLY A 449 -21.86 -20.15 8.33
CA GLY A 449 -21.72 -19.45 9.60
C GLY A 449 -21.17 -20.35 10.70
N LEU A 450 -20.74 -19.74 11.82
CA LEU A 450 -20.05 -20.44 12.90
C LEU A 450 -21.06 -21.11 13.86
N ILE A 451 -21.16 -22.44 13.79
CA ILE A 451 -22.13 -23.24 14.57
C ILE A 451 -21.53 -23.86 15.85
N GLY A 452 -20.20 -23.90 15.98
CA GLY A 452 -19.54 -24.42 17.19
C GLY A 452 -18.09 -23.94 17.32
N TYR A 453 -17.64 -23.78 18.56
CA TYR A 453 -16.28 -23.34 18.89
C TYR A 453 -15.78 -24.00 20.17
N GLY A 454 -14.50 -24.37 20.18
CA GLY A 454 -13.82 -24.82 21.39
C GLY A 454 -12.35 -24.47 21.32
N LEU A 455 -11.78 -24.16 22.49
CA LEU A 455 -10.41 -23.69 22.66
C LEU A 455 -9.82 -24.36 23.89
N CYS A 456 -8.68 -25.02 23.71
CA CYS A 456 -7.88 -25.51 24.81
C CYS A 456 -6.55 -24.75 24.86
N ASN A 457 -6.24 -24.18 26.02
CA ASN A 457 -4.93 -23.61 26.29
C ASN A 457 -4.02 -24.71 26.83
N GLY A 458 -2.81 -24.83 26.31
CA GLY A 458 -1.84 -25.81 26.77
C GLY A 458 -1.03 -26.44 25.64
N PRO A 459 0.04 -27.18 25.99
CA PRO A 459 1.01 -27.68 25.02
C PRO A 459 0.64 -29.02 24.38
N ALA A 460 -0.30 -29.79 24.96
CA ALA A 460 -0.62 -31.13 24.49
C ALA A 460 -1.60 -31.09 23.30
N LEU A 461 -1.17 -31.57 22.14
CA LEU A 461 -1.92 -31.52 20.88
C LEU A 461 -3.15 -32.43 20.93
N GLY A 462 -2.95 -33.74 21.15
CA GLY A 462 -4.04 -34.73 21.13
C GLY A 462 -5.07 -34.49 22.22
N ALA A 463 -4.61 -34.33 23.47
CA ALA A 463 -5.47 -34.02 24.62
C ALA A 463 -6.18 -32.66 24.47
N GLY A 464 -5.46 -31.64 23.99
CA GLY A 464 -6.05 -30.32 23.76
C GLY A 464 -7.14 -30.32 22.70
N LEU A 465 -6.97 -31.09 21.62
CA LEU A 465 -7.99 -31.23 20.58
C LEU A 465 -9.24 -31.96 21.09
N ARG A 466 -9.08 -32.98 21.95
CA ARG A 466 -10.21 -33.66 22.60
C ARG A 466 -11.01 -32.70 23.49
N GLU A 467 -10.32 -31.89 24.29
CA GLU A 467 -10.94 -30.86 25.13
C GLU A 467 -11.64 -29.79 24.28
N ALA A 468 -10.98 -29.31 23.21
CA ALA A 468 -11.59 -28.35 22.28
C ALA A 468 -12.86 -28.94 21.62
N VAL A 469 -12.85 -30.21 21.20
CA VAL A 469 -14.05 -30.88 20.67
C VAL A 469 -15.14 -31.03 21.73
N ALA A 470 -14.80 -31.35 22.98
CA ALA A 470 -15.77 -31.39 24.07
C ALA A 470 -16.45 -30.03 24.29
N GLN A 471 -15.68 -28.94 24.22
CA GLN A 471 -16.24 -27.58 24.29
C GLN A 471 -17.12 -27.24 23.09
N VAL A 472 -16.72 -27.62 21.87
CA VAL A 472 -17.55 -27.48 20.65
C VAL A 472 -18.91 -28.17 20.84
N LEU A 473 -18.94 -29.39 21.38
CA LEU A 473 -20.17 -30.15 21.63
C LEU A 473 -21.04 -29.53 22.74
N ALA A 474 -20.41 -28.80 23.67
CA ALA A 474 -21.10 -28.07 24.73
C ALA A 474 -21.63 -26.69 24.25
N ASP A 475 -21.16 -26.18 23.11
CA ASP A 475 -21.48 -24.84 22.62
C ASP A 475 -23.00 -24.65 22.41
N PRO A 476 -23.62 -23.61 22.99
CA PRO A 476 -25.04 -23.34 22.82
C PRO A 476 -25.49 -23.10 21.37
N ARG A 477 -24.59 -22.68 20.46
CA ARG A 477 -24.93 -22.43 19.05
C ARG A 477 -25.34 -23.70 18.33
N LEU A 478 -24.69 -24.81 18.66
CA LEU A 478 -25.05 -26.14 18.16
C LEU A 478 -26.47 -26.55 18.57
N LYS A 479 -27.01 -25.97 19.65
CA LYS A 479 -28.36 -26.23 20.19
C LYS A 479 -29.42 -25.22 19.72
N ARG A 480 -29.04 -24.03 19.24
CA ARG A 480 -29.97 -22.94 18.88
C ARG A 480 -30.59 -23.10 17.49
N GLU A 481 -29.96 -23.80 16.56
CA GLU A 481 -30.51 -24.07 15.23
C GLU A 481 -31.68 -25.09 15.22
N SER A 482 -31.88 -25.86 16.30
CA SER A 482 -32.82 -26.99 16.34
C SER A 482 -34.17 -26.68 17.01
N ARG A 483 -34.90 -25.65 16.57
CA ARG A 483 -36.26 -25.38 17.08
C ARG A 483 -37.39 -26.14 16.37
N ASP A 484 -37.10 -26.91 15.32
CA ASP A 484 -38.03 -27.89 14.75
C ASP A 484 -37.33 -29.22 14.44
N SER A 485 -37.89 -30.33 14.93
CA SER A 485 -37.63 -31.76 14.62
C SER A 485 -36.22 -32.41 14.81
N ARG A 486 -36.02 -32.97 16.02
CA ARG A 486 -35.43 -34.29 16.41
C ARG A 486 -34.10 -34.76 15.77
N GLU A 487 -33.10 -34.96 16.65
CA GLU A 487 -31.87 -35.83 16.61
C GLU A 487 -31.20 -36.24 15.28
N LEU A 488 -31.94 -36.54 14.22
CA LEU A 488 -31.47 -36.86 12.87
C LEU A 488 -30.77 -35.66 12.19
N GLU A 489 -31.23 -34.42 12.45
CA GLU A 489 -30.60 -33.20 11.91
C GLU A 489 -29.26 -32.86 12.57
N ARG A 490 -29.09 -33.15 13.87
CA ARG A 490 -27.80 -32.98 14.59
C ARG A 490 -26.70 -33.85 13.97
N ASN A 491 -27.06 -35.08 13.57
CA ASN A 491 -26.16 -36.02 12.91
C ASN A 491 -25.83 -35.58 11.48
N THR A 492 -26.79 -34.99 10.76
CA THR A 492 -26.61 -34.53 9.37
C THR A 492 -25.75 -33.26 9.30
N ASN A 493 -25.93 -32.31 10.23
CA ASN A 493 -25.16 -31.05 10.28
C ASN A 493 -23.71 -31.29 10.70
N LEU A 494 -23.44 -32.19 11.65
CA LEU A 494 -22.07 -32.51 12.06
C LEU A 494 -21.31 -33.34 11.02
N ALA A 495 -21.99 -34.23 10.28
CA ALA A 495 -21.37 -34.97 9.19
C ALA A 495 -21.00 -34.06 8.00
N SER A 496 -21.80 -33.02 7.74
CA SER A 496 -21.64 -32.10 6.60
C SER A 496 -20.97 -30.77 6.94
N CYS A 497 -20.66 -30.49 8.21
CA CYS A 497 -19.99 -29.25 8.59
C CYS A 497 -18.55 -29.17 8.09
N THR A 498 -18.12 -27.93 7.84
CA THR A 498 -16.72 -27.62 7.60
C THR A 498 -16.00 -27.47 8.93
N ILE A 499 -14.91 -28.21 9.10
CA ILE A 499 -14.07 -28.18 10.30
C ILE A 499 -12.88 -27.28 10.01
N VAL A 500 -12.57 -26.37 10.94
CA VAL A 500 -11.30 -25.64 10.96
C VAL A 500 -10.56 -25.95 12.24
N VAL A 501 -9.35 -26.48 12.10
CA VAL A 501 -8.43 -26.76 13.21
C VAL A 501 -7.34 -25.71 13.23
N SER A 502 -7.03 -25.21 14.42
CA SER A 502 -6.09 -24.11 14.64
C SER A 502 -5.07 -24.52 15.70
N VAL A 503 -3.80 -24.28 15.44
CA VAL A 503 -2.70 -24.49 16.39
C VAL A 503 -2.09 -23.13 16.71
N LEU A 504 -2.13 -22.75 17.98
CA LEU A 504 -1.57 -21.51 18.51
C LEU A 504 -0.15 -21.79 18.99
N HIS A 505 0.81 -20.96 18.56
CA HIS A 505 2.23 -21.19 18.85
C HIS A 505 3.00 -19.87 18.96
N HIS A 506 4.24 -19.95 19.43
CA HIS A 506 5.16 -18.80 19.53
C HIS A 506 4.54 -17.55 20.21
N PRO A 507 4.11 -17.64 21.48
CA PRO A 507 3.55 -16.50 22.19
C PRO A 507 4.56 -15.35 22.30
N GLU A 508 4.16 -14.13 21.95
CA GLU A 508 4.90 -12.90 22.23
C GLU A 508 4.17 -12.11 23.33
N PRO A 509 4.71 -12.08 24.56
CA PRO A 509 4.18 -11.24 25.63
C PRO A 509 4.35 -9.76 25.26
N LEU A 510 3.26 -9.00 25.36
CA LEU A 510 3.26 -7.55 25.14
C LEU A 510 3.12 -6.76 26.45
N GLY A 511 2.72 -7.44 27.51
CA GLY A 511 2.55 -6.85 28.82
C GLY A 511 1.26 -6.00 28.93
N ALA A 512 1.18 -5.20 30.00
CA ALA A 512 0.22 -4.11 30.15
C ALA A 512 0.50 -2.94 29.18
N ALA A 513 0.15 -3.13 27.90
CA ALA A 513 0.40 -2.20 26.81
C ALA A 513 -0.84 -1.41 26.37
N PRO A 514 -0.68 -0.17 25.86
CA PRO A 514 -1.79 0.57 25.25
C PRO A 514 -2.26 -0.11 23.96
N ILE A 515 -3.56 0.02 23.65
CA ILE A 515 -4.21 -0.57 22.47
C ILE A 515 -3.44 -0.31 21.17
N SER A 516 -2.93 0.91 20.96
CA SER A 516 -2.17 1.26 19.74
C SER A 516 -0.86 0.49 19.60
N MET A 517 -0.18 0.17 20.70
CA MET A 517 1.03 -0.65 20.69
C MET A 517 0.71 -2.11 20.37
N VAL A 518 -0.35 -2.65 20.99
CA VAL A 518 -0.84 -4.01 20.73
C VAL A 518 -1.25 -4.15 19.27
N ALA A 519 -2.03 -3.19 18.76
CA ALA A 519 -2.44 -3.13 17.37
C ALA A 519 -1.23 -3.11 16.42
N ARG A 520 -0.19 -2.32 16.71
CA ARG A 520 1.03 -2.27 15.88
C ARG A 520 1.77 -3.62 15.80
N LYS A 521 1.72 -4.42 16.87
CA LYS A 521 2.39 -5.73 17.00
C LYS A 521 1.55 -6.91 16.48
N LEU A 522 0.36 -6.64 15.95
CA LEU A 522 -0.55 -7.67 15.43
C LEU A 522 -0.37 -7.83 13.91
N ARG A 523 0.02 -9.03 13.45
CA ARG A 523 -0.03 -9.38 12.03
C ARG A 523 -1.48 -9.67 11.63
N ARG A 524 -2.06 -8.78 10.83
CA ARG A 524 -3.49 -8.79 10.46
C ARG A 524 -3.90 -10.12 9.84
N GLY A 525 -4.92 -10.76 10.42
CA GLY A 525 -5.46 -12.02 9.91
C GLY A 525 -4.51 -13.22 10.00
N LEU A 526 -3.37 -13.10 10.70
CA LEU A 526 -2.40 -14.17 10.92
C LEU A 526 -2.20 -14.51 12.41
N ASP A 527 -2.26 -13.50 13.28
CA ASP A 527 -2.08 -13.69 14.72
C ASP A 527 -3.41 -13.72 15.46
N ALA A 528 -3.55 -14.67 16.38
CA ALA A 528 -4.54 -14.59 17.45
C ALA A 528 -4.07 -13.59 18.52
N LEU A 529 -5.03 -12.99 19.22
CA LEU A 529 -4.77 -12.06 20.31
C LEU A 529 -5.32 -12.60 21.62
N CYS A 530 -4.48 -12.60 22.63
CA CYS A 530 -4.78 -13.05 23.98
C CYS A 530 -4.77 -11.86 24.94
N ILE A 531 -5.76 -11.83 25.84
CA ILE A 531 -5.84 -10.90 26.96
C ILE A 531 -6.08 -11.68 28.24
N ASP A 532 -5.26 -11.41 29.25
CA ASP A 532 -5.40 -11.95 30.60
C ASP A 532 -5.92 -10.84 31.53
N TYR A 533 -7.09 -11.06 32.11
CA TYR A 533 -7.74 -10.11 33.01
C TYR A 533 -8.60 -10.83 34.05
N ALA A 534 -8.52 -10.38 35.32
CA ALA A 534 -9.29 -10.94 36.44
C ALA A 534 -9.20 -12.48 36.58
N GLY A 535 -8.01 -13.05 36.34
CA GLY A 535 -7.77 -14.50 36.40
C GLY A 535 -8.37 -15.30 35.24
N ARG A 536 -8.85 -14.64 34.18
CA ARG A 536 -9.39 -15.25 32.98
C ARG A 536 -8.53 -14.92 31.76
N THR A 537 -8.34 -15.91 30.92
CA THR A 537 -7.68 -15.78 29.62
C THR A 537 -8.73 -15.77 28.52
N THR A 538 -8.75 -14.74 27.69
CA THR A 538 -9.60 -14.66 26.50
C THR A 538 -8.72 -14.62 25.25
N ILE A 539 -9.02 -15.47 24.28
CA ILE A 539 -8.30 -15.52 22.99
C ILE A 539 -9.28 -15.28 21.85
N LEU A 540 -8.95 -14.32 20.99
CA LEU A 540 -9.64 -14.09 19.73
C LEU A 540 -8.77 -14.59 18.58
N LEU A 541 -9.30 -15.52 17.78
CA LEU A 541 -8.60 -16.13 16.64
C LEU A 541 -8.48 -15.16 15.44
N PRO A 542 -7.43 -15.30 14.62
CA PRO A 542 -7.12 -14.34 13.55
C PRO A 542 -8.23 -14.19 12.52
N SER A 543 -8.97 -15.26 12.20
CA SER A 543 -10.02 -15.25 11.17
C SER A 543 -11.17 -14.29 11.48
N ALA A 544 -11.37 -13.91 12.76
CA ALA A 544 -12.39 -12.94 13.12
C ALA A 544 -12.09 -11.54 12.53
N LEU A 545 -10.83 -11.19 12.31
CA LEU A 545 -10.43 -9.92 11.69
C LEU A 545 -10.91 -9.82 10.22
N PRO A 546 -10.52 -10.72 9.29
CA PRO A 546 -10.94 -10.65 7.90
C PRO A 546 -12.45 -10.84 7.73
N TYR A 547 -13.07 -11.74 8.51
CA TYR A 547 -14.51 -12.01 8.43
C TYR A 547 -15.36 -10.81 8.85
N ASN A 548 -14.88 -9.99 9.79
CA ASN A 548 -15.61 -8.80 10.25
C ASN A 548 -15.00 -7.49 9.71
N ASN A 549 -14.04 -7.58 8.79
CA ASN A 549 -13.35 -6.44 8.18
C ASN A 549 -12.76 -5.45 9.20
N LEU A 550 -12.29 -5.96 10.34
CA LEU A 550 -11.80 -5.17 11.46
C LEU A 550 -10.44 -4.56 11.15
N SER A 551 -10.22 -3.31 11.58
CA SER A 551 -8.87 -2.76 11.69
C SER A 551 -8.11 -3.44 12.82
N ARG A 552 -6.77 -3.28 12.86
CA ARG A 552 -5.94 -3.79 13.97
C ARG A 552 -6.45 -3.30 15.33
N GLU A 553 -6.73 -2.01 15.46
CA GLU A 553 -7.25 -1.45 16.71
C GLU A 553 -8.65 -1.96 17.04
N ALA A 554 -9.53 -2.10 16.04
CA ALA A 554 -10.86 -2.66 16.25
C ALA A 554 -10.77 -4.11 16.76
N PHE A 555 -9.87 -4.92 16.21
CA PHE A 555 -9.63 -6.30 16.68
C PHE A 555 -9.15 -6.36 18.14
N VAL A 556 -8.23 -5.45 18.54
CA VAL A 556 -7.81 -5.34 19.94
C VAL A 556 -8.98 -4.94 20.84
N ARG A 557 -9.78 -3.95 20.43
CA ARG A 557 -10.97 -3.51 21.19
C ARG A 557 -12.01 -4.62 21.32
N THR A 558 -12.30 -5.35 20.25
CA THR A 558 -13.21 -6.52 20.28
C THR A 558 -12.68 -7.59 21.23
N THR A 559 -11.37 -7.84 21.26
CA THR A 559 -10.77 -8.80 22.20
C THR A 559 -10.97 -8.34 23.65
N ALA A 560 -10.77 -7.06 23.94
CA ALA A 560 -11.03 -6.50 25.28
C ALA A 560 -12.52 -6.58 25.67
N GLN A 561 -13.43 -6.31 24.74
CA GLN A 561 -14.87 -6.42 24.94
C GLN A 561 -15.30 -7.85 25.29
N LEU A 562 -14.79 -8.84 24.55
CA LEU A 562 -15.06 -10.26 24.82
C LEU A 562 -14.53 -10.71 26.19
N ALA A 563 -13.47 -10.06 26.67
CA ALA A 563 -12.89 -10.31 27.99
C ALA A 563 -13.53 -9.48 29.12
N HIS A 564 -14.49 -8.59 28.80
CA HIS A 564 -15.04 -7.60 29.74
C HIS A 564 -13.96 -6.76 30.42
N ALA A 565 -12.96 -6.33 29.63
CA ALA A 565 -11.74 -5.69 30.09
C ALA A 565 -11.48 -4.34 29.40
N GLU A 566 -12.49 -3.67 28.84
CA GLU A 566 -12.34 -2.44 28.05
C GLU A 566 -11.64 -1.34 28.85
N THR A 567 -12.15 -1.05 30.06
CA THR A 567 -11.53 -0.06 30.95
C THR A 567 -10.12 -0.48 31.35
N ALA A 568 -9.90 -1.75 31.65
CA ALA A 568 -8.60 -2.27 32.06
C ALA A 568 -7.56 -2.21 30.92
N ALA A 569 -7.99 -2.42 29.67
CA ALA A 569 -7.16 -2.27 28.49
C ALA A 569 -6.72 -0.81 28.29
N GLU A 570 -7.59 0.16 28.57
CA GLU A 570 -7.26 1.59 28.47
C GLU A 570 -6.38 2.07 29.63
N THR A 571 -6.57 1.54 30.84
CA THR A 571 -5.80 1.88 32.05
C THR A 571 -4.54 1.03 32.24
N ARG A 572 -4.20 0.14 31.30
CA ARG A 572 -3.03 -0.76 31.35
C ARG A 572 -3.04 -1.68 32.58
N GLN A 573 -4.18 -2.30 32.83
CA GLN A 573 -4.41 -3.28 33.89
C GLN A 573 -4.67 -4.70 33.36
N ALA A 574 -4.68 -4.87 32.04
CA ALA A 574 -4.80 -6.16 31.36
C ALA A 574 -3.50 -6.50 30.64
N GLU A 575 -3.11 -7.77 30.70
CA GLU A 575 -1.88 -8.28 30.09
C GLU A 575 -2.18 -8.83 28.69
N TRP A 576 -1.38 -8.44 27.71
CA TRP A 576 -1.58 -8.80 26.31
C TRP A 576 -0.51 -9.78 25.81
N ARG A 577 -0.91 -10.67 24.89
CA ARG A 577 -0.01 -11.58 24.18
C ARG A 577 -0.51 -11.80 22.75
N THR A 578 0.39 -11.74 21.76
CA THR A 578 0.07 -12.24 20.41
C THR A 578 0.47 -13.71 20.32
N LEU A 579 -0.28 -14.47 19.52
CA LEU A 579 -0.07 -15.88 19.28
C LEU A 579 -0.10 -16.08 17.78
N GLN A 580 0.98 -16.63 17.21
CA GLN A 580 0.92 -17.05 15.82
C GLN A 580 -0.08 -18.22 15.70
N CYS A 581 -0.79 -18.27 14.57
CA CYS A 581 -1.81 -19.27 14.34
C CYS A 581 -1.58 -19.97 13.00
N ALA A 582 -1.54 -21.31 13.05
CA ALA A 582 -1.59 -22.16 11.88
C ALA A 582 -2.98 -22.80 11.79
N GLU A 583 -3.64 -22.69 10.64
CA GLU A 583 -5.03 -23.11 10.45
C GLU A 583 -5.16 -24.07 9.27
N TRP A 584 -5.99 -25.10 9.41
CA TRP A 584 -6.35 -26.02 8.33
C TRP A 584 -7.84 -26.30 8.30
N THR A 585 -8.35 -26.51 7.11
CA THR A 585 -9.68 -27.05 6.86
C THR A 585 -9.61 -28.30 6.00
N GLU A 586 -10.76 -28.90 5.69
CA GLU A 586 -10.87 -30.01 4.76
C GLU A 586 -11.68 -29.59 3.54
N PHE A 587 -11.14 -29.90 2.36
CA PHE A 587 -11.83 -29.73 1.10
C PHE A 587 -11.62 -30.98 0.24
N GLU A 588 -12.71 -31.54 -0.31
CA GLU A 588 -12.67 -32.78 -1.10
C GLU A 588 -11.89 -33.94 -0.45
N GLY A 589 -12.01 -34.07 0.88
CA GLY A 589 -11.32 -35.12 1.66
C GLY A 589 -9.82 -34.87 1.87
N ARG A 590 -9.30 -33.68 1.53
CA ARG A 590 -7.90 -33.29 1.72
C ARG A 590 -7.78 -32.14 2.72
N GLY A 591 -6.78 -32.22 3.58
CA GLY A 591 -6.42 -31.12 4.47
C GLY A 591 -5.84 -29.96 3.68
N ARG A 592 -6.39 -28.76 3.85
CA ARG A 592 -5.95 -27.54 3.15
C ARG A 592 -5.54 -26.48 4.17
N PRO A 593 -4.29 -25.98 4.11
CA PRO A 593 -3.87 -24.85 4.91
C PRO A 593 -4.78 -23.64 4.67
N MET A 594 -4.94 -22.82 5.69
CA MET A 594 -5.67 -21.55 5.60
C MET A 594 -4.74 -20.39 5.88
N ARG A 595 -4.96 -19.28 5.18
CA ARG A 595 -4.33 -17.98 5.44
C ARG A 595 -5.38 -16.88 5.34
N PHE A 596 -5.32 -15.93 6.28
CA PHE A 596 -6.29 -14.84 6.38
C PHE A 596 -7.75 -15.30 6.48
N GLY A 597 -7.99 -16.47 7.08
CA GLY A 597 -9.32 -17.08 7.18
C GLY A 597 -9.81 -17.77 5.91
N PHE A 598 -9.01 -17.89 4.85
CA PHE A 598 -9.42 -18.55 3.60
C PHE A 598 -8.46 -19.70 3.25
N PRO A 599 -8.93 -20.76 2.57
CA PRO A 599 -8.07 -21.77 1.97
C PRO A 599 -6.90 -21.14 1.19
N ASP A 600 -5.66 -21.50 1.53
CA ASP A 600 -4.49 -21.06 0.79
C ASP A 600 -4.41 -21.79 -0.55
N ARG A 601 -4.19 -21.00 -1.60
CA ARG A 601 -4.10 -21.46 -2.99
C ARG A 601 -2.72 -21.24 -3.59
N SER A 602 -1.77 -20.72 -2.82
CA SER A 602 -0.42 -20.41 -3.30
C SER A 602 0.36 -21.62 -3.85
N ALA A 603 -0.01 -22.84 -3.45
CA ALA A 603 0.58 -24.08 -3.96
C ALA A 603 -0.07 -24.59 -5.25
N ASP A 604 -1.27 -24.09 -5.60
CA ASP A 604 -2.00 -24.45 -6.83
C ASP A 604 -1.59 -23.56 -8.03
N ASP A 605 -0.68 -22.62 -7.78
CA ASP A 605 -0.24 -21.51 -8.66
C ASP A 605 0.37 -21.94 -10.02
N GLU A 606 0.64 -23.24 -10.26
CA GLU A 606 1.21 -23.72 -11.52
C GLU A 606 0.21 -23.73 -12.70
N LYS A 607 -1.10 -23.59 -12.44
CA LYS A 607 -2.11 -23.44 -13.49
C LYS A 607 -3.03 -22.27 -13.18
N CYS A 608 -2.95 -21.19 -13.96
CA CYS A 608 -4.01 -20.19 -13.98
C CYS A 608 -5.34 -20.93 -14.23
N ALA A 609 -6.31 -20.77 -13.32
CA ALA A 609 -7.64 -21.34 -13.51
C ALA A 609 -8.18 -20.91 -14.88
N ASP A 610 -8.90 -21.79 -15.57
CA ASP A 610 -9.49 -21.51 -16.88
C ASP A 610 -10.15 -20.12 -16.88
N ALA A 611 -9.62 -19.21 -17.70
CA ALA A 611 -10.09 -17.83 -17.77
C ALA A 611 -11.60 -17.77 -18.06
N ALA A 612 -12.14 -18.70 -18.87
CA ALA A 612 -13.57 -18.77 -19.12
C ALA A 612 -14.36 -19.13 -17.86
N ALA A 613 -13.86 -20.05 -17.03
CA ALA A 613 -14.48 -20.41 -15.76
C ALA A 613 -14.48 -19.26 -14.76
N LEU A 614 -13.37 -18.51 -14.66
CA LEU A 614 -13.29 -17.32 -13.81
C LEU A 614 -14.24 -16.21 -14.30
N ILE A 615 -14.27 -15.94 -15.62
CA ILE A 615 -15.21 -14.97 -16.21
C ILE A 615 -16.66 -15.38 -15.92
N ARG A 616 -16.98 -16.68 -16.03
CA ARG A 616 -18.32 -17.20 -15.68
C ARG A 616 -18.65 -16.94 -14.22
N LEU A 617 -17.71 -17.21 -13.33
CA LEU A 617 -17.88 -17.05 -11.88
C LEU A 617 -18.15 -15.57 -11.52
N LEU A 618 -17.30 -14.65 -11.97
CA LEU A 618 -17.41 -13.22 -11.69
C LEU A 618 -18.62 -12.57 -12.39
N GLY A 619 -18.90 -12.94 -13.64
CA GLY A 619 -20.07 -12.48 -14.37
C GLY A 619 -21.38 -12.91 -13.69
N SER A 620 -21.43 -14.14 -13.17
CA SER A 620 -22.59 -14.64 -12.41
C SER A 620 -22.83 -13.86 -11.14
N TYR A 621 -21.76 -13.44 -10.43
CA TYR A 621 -21.89 -12.56 -9.27
C TYR A 621 -22.55 -11.23 -9.64
N ILE A 622 -22.04 -10.55 -10.67
CA ILE A 622 -22.59 -9.23 -11.08
C ILE A 622 -24.05 -9.41 -11.52
N ALA A 623 -24.35 -10.39 -12.37
CA ALA A 623 -25.70 -10.68 -12.83
C ALA A 623 -26.66 -10.99 -11.67
N GLY A 624 -26.23 -11.79 -10.70
CA GLY A 624 -27.01 -12.11 -9.49
C GLY A 624 -27.14 -10.96 -8.49
N SER A 625 -26.42 -9.85 -8.71
CA SER A 625 -26.46 -8.66 -7.84
C SER A 625 -27.34 -7.53 -8.38
N LEU A 626 -27.91 -7.68 -9.58
CA LEU A 626 -28.73 -6.65 -10.23
C LEU A 626 -30.09 -6.50 -9.53
N ASP A 627 -30.48 -5.25 -9.28
CA ASP A 627 -31.81 -4.88 -8.79
C ASP A 627 -32.80 -4.68 -9.97
N VAL A 628 -34.06 -4.35 -9.66
CA VAL A 628 -35.16 -4.16 -10.63
C VAL A 628 -34.89 -3.05 -11.65
N ASP A 629 -34.09 -2.05 -11.30
CA ASP A 629 -33.65 -0.97 -12.18
C ASP A 629 -32.46 -1.35 -13.06
N GLY A 630 -31.94 -2.58 -12.89
CA GLY A 630 -30.77 -3.11 -13.59
C GLY A 630 -29.45 -2.62 -13.02
N MET A 631 -29.43 -1.90 -11.89
CA MET A 631 -28.20 -1.49 -11.22
C MET A 631 -27.69 -2.60 -10.27
N PRO A 632 -26.38 -2.87 -10.23
CA PRO A 632 -25.83 -3.85 -9.31
C PRO A 632 -25.77 -3.30 -7.88
N ARG A 633 -25.98 -4.18 -6.89
CA ARG A 633 -25.67 -3.91 -5.49
C ARG A 633 -24.21 -3.47 -5.34
N TYR A 634 -23.99 -2.38 -4.60
CA TYR A 634 -22.69 -1.75 -4.48
C TYR A 634 -21.69 -2.48 -3.55
N LEU A 635 -22.15 -2.97 -2.39
CA LEU A 635 -21.32 -3.64 -1.37
C LEU A 635 -22.08 -4.81 -0.75
N LEU A 636 -21.35 -5.90 -0.48
CA LEU A 636 -21.79 -7.03 0.33
C LEU A 636 -20.77 -7.31 1.44
N LEU A 637 -21.25 -7.42 2.67
CA LEU A 637 -20.52 -7.95 3.82
C LEU A 637 -21.00 -9.39 4.08
N PRO A 638 -20.31 -10.41 3.55
CA PRO A 638 -20.90 -11.74 3.43
C PRO A 638 -21.04 -12.49 4.77
N VAL A 639 -20.33 -12.03 5.81
CA VAL A 639 -20.39 -12.62 7.15
C VAL A 639 -21.52 -12.03 7.98
N SER A 640 -21.75 -10.72 7.93
CA SER A 640 -22.88 -10.07 8.64
C SER A 640 -24.18 -10.14 7.85
N GLY A 641 -24.12 -10.36 6.54
CA GLY A 641 -25.27 -10.26 5.63
C GLY A 641 -25.65 -8.82 5.27
N GLU A 642 -24.96 -7.83 5.82
CA GLU A 642 -25.20 -6.42 5.50
C GLU A 642 -24.84 -6.14 4.04
N ALA A 643 -25.68 -5.35 3.39
CA ALA A 643 -25.53 -4.98 1.99
C ALA A 643 -25.80 -3.48 1.82
N GLN A 644 -25.02 -2.85 0.94
CA GLN A 644 -25.25 -1.49 0.50
C GLN A 644 -25.71 -1.54 -0.96
N ALA A 645 -26.95 -1.11 -1.21
CA ALA A 645 -27.49 -1.10 -2.58
C ALA A 645 -26.77 -0.06 -3.46
N ARG A 646 -26.49 1.13 -2.92
CA ARG A 646 -26.03 2.29 -3.69
C ARG A 646 -24.71 2.84 -3.18
N GLY A 647 -23.86 3.32 -4.09
CA GLY A 647 -22.59 3.97 -3.77
C GLY A 647 -22.20 4.98 -4.84
N THR A 648 -21.03 4.84 -5.44
CA THR A 648 -20.64 5.67 -6.59
C THR A 648 -21.18 5.10 -7.90
N ALA A 649 -21.77 5.96 -8.73
CA ALA A 649 -22.35 5.54 -10.01
C ALA A 649 -21.28 4.97 -10.96
N ALA A 650 -20.09 5.58 -10.99
CA ALA A 650 -18.99 5.13 -11.86
C ALA A 650 -18.64 3.64 -11.67
N ARG A 651 -18.56 3.18 -10.41
CA ARG A 651 -18.22 1.78 -10.07
C ARG A 651 -19.31 0.80 -10.48
N ALA A 652 -20.58 1.15 -10.26
CA ALA A 652 -21.70 0.31 -10.65
C ALA A 652 -21.85 0.21 -12.17
N ILE A 653 -21.63 1.32 -12.89
CA ILE A 653 -21.67 1.35 -14.36
C ILE A 653 -20.48 0.57 -14.95
N HIS A 654 -19.31 0.65 -14.33
CA HIS A 654 -18.15 -0.17 -14.70
C HIS A 654 -18.48 -1.67 -14.62
N ALA A 655 -19.26 -2.11 -13.63
CA ALA A 655 -19.73 -3.48 -13.54
C ALA A 655 -20.73 -3.88 -14.61
N LEU A 656 -21.64 -3.00 -15.01
CA LEU A 656 -22.51 -3.25 -16.15
C LEU A 656 -21.70 -3.38 -17.45
N MET A 657 -20.70 -2.53 -17.65
CA MET A 657 -19.78 -2.63 -18.77
C MET A 657 -19.03 -3.97 -18.77
N ALA A 658 -18.42 -4.35 -17.65
CA ALA A 658 -17.71 -5.62 -17.53
C ALA A 658 -18.63 -6.83 -17.78
N LEU A 659 -19.87 -6.80 -17.28
CA LEU A 659 -20.86 -7.86 -17.49
C LEU A 659 -21.27 -7.99 -18.97
N ASP A 660 -21.48 -6.88 -19.67
CA ASP A 660 -21.81 -6.88 -21.09
C ASP A 660 -20.65 -7.41 -21.95
N LEU A 661 -19.41 -7.00 -21.63
CA LEU A 661 -18.21 -7.49 -22.31
C LEU A 661 -17.99 -8.99 -22.08
N ALA A 662 -18.20 -9.47 -20.85
CA ALA A 662 -18.15 -10.89 -20.49
C ALA A 662 -19.24 -11.69 -21.20
N GLY A 663 -20.47 -11.18 -21.21
CA GLY A 663 -21.59 -11.81 -21.90
C GLY A 663 -21.34 -11.92 -23.41
N SER A 664 -20.76 -10.89 -24.02
CA SER A 664 -20.38 -10.91 -25.43
C SER A 664 -19.29 -11.96 -25.72
N LEU A 665 -18.26 -12.05 -24.87
CA LEU A 665 -17.17 -13.02 -25.03
C LEU A 665 -17.65 -14.47 -24.87
N LEU A 666 -18.54 -14.73 -23.92
CA LEU A 666 -19.05 -16.07 -23.61
C LEU A 666 -20.34 -16.44 -24.36
N ASN A 667 -20.86 -15.54 -25.20
CA ASN A 667 -22.17 -15.65 -25.86
C ASN A 667 -23.37 -15.77 -24.90
N GLU A 668 -23.29 -15.19 -23.70
CA GLU A 668 -24.38 -15.12 -22.71
C GLU A 668 -25.28 -13.90 -22.96
N ARG A 669 -26.31 -14.08 -23.81
CA ARG A 669 -27.24 -13.00 -24.21
C ARG A 669 -28.02 -12.41 -23.04
N THR A 670 -28.33 -13.22 -22.03
CA THR A 670 -29.05 -12.77 -20.83
C THR A 670 -28.27 -11.72 -20.07
N TRP A 671 -26.94 -11.88 -19.97
CA TRP A 671 -26.05 -10.91 -19.32
C TRP A 671 -25.96 -9.60 -20.10
N CYS A 672 -25.80 -9.68 -21.42
CA CYS A 672 -25.79 -8.49 -22.29
C CYS A 672 -27.09 -7.68 -22.13
N ASN A 673 -28.24 -8.36 -22.19
CA ASN A 673 -29.55 -7.73 -22.04
C ASN A 673 -29.74 -7.08 -20.66
N ALA A 674 -29.29 -7.76 -19.60
CA ALA A 674 -29.38 -7.24 -18.23
C ALA A 674 -28.50 -6.00 -18.05
N ALA A 675 -27.25 -6.06 -18.52
CA ALA A 675 -26.33 -4.93 -18.48
C ALA A 675 -26.87 -3.71 -19.25
N GLN A 676 -27.36 -3.93 -20.48
CA GLN A 676 -27.95 -2.87 -21.30
C GLN A 676 -29.22 -2.27 -20.70
N THR A 677 -29.97 -3.03 -19.90
CA THR A 677 -31.12 -2.50 -19.14
C THR A 677 -30.67 -1.48 -18.11
N GLY A 678 -29.65 -1.79 -17.29
CA GLY A 678 -29.07 -0.86 -16.33
C GLY A 678 -28.42 0.37 -16.99
N LEU A 679 -27.73 0.18 -18.12
CA LEU A 679 -27.15 1.30 -18.88
C LEU A 679 -28.24 2.23 -19.44
N ARG A 680 -29.34 1.67 -19.95
CA ARG A 680 -30.50 2.45 -20.42
C ARG A 680 -31.17 3.21 -19.27
N HIS A 681 -31.27 2.59 -18.09
CA HIS A 681 -31.74 3.27 -16.88
C HIS A 681 -30.84 4.47 -16.53
N CYS A 682 -29.52 4.33 -16.59
CA CYS A 682 -28.59 5.44 -16.37
C CYS A 682 -28.81 6.59 -17.38
N LEU A 683 -28.98 6.28 -18.67
CA LEU A 683 -29.20 7.29 -19.72
C LEU A 683 -30.48 8.12 -19.49
N VAL A 684 -31.54 7.53 -18.92
CA VAL A 684 -32.78 8.25 -18.56
C VAL A 684 -32.53 9.33 -17.50
N HIS A 685 -31.48 9.19 -16.70
CA HIS A 685 -31.10 10.12 -15.63
C HIS A 685 -30.03 11.15 -16.03
N VAL A 686 -29.71 11.25 -17.32
CA VAL A 686 -28.80 12.27 -17.84
C VAL A 686 -29.53 13.61 -18.01
N ARG A 687 -28.97 14.67 -17.43
CA ARG A 687 -29.46 16.05 -17.54
C ARG A 687 -28.27 16.94 -17.92
N ASP A 688 -28.40 17.70 -19.01
CA ASP A 688 -27.35 18.59 -19.51
C ASP A 688 -25.97 17.92 -19.64
N GLY A 689 -25.97 16.66 -20.08
CA GLY A 689 -24.76 15.84 -20.27
C GLY A 689 -24.13 15.34 -18.98
N ALA A 690 -24.79 15.49 -17.82
CA ALA A 690 -24.36 14.96 -16.54
C ALA A 690 -25.33 13.89 -16.03
N LEU A 691 -24.79 12.78 -15.54
CA LEU A 691 -25.55 11.72 -14.89
C LEU A 691 -25.96 12.16 -13.48
N ILE A 692 -27.27 12.26 -13.24
CA ILE A 692 -27.85 12.57 -11.93
C ILE A 692 -28.73 11.39 -11.52
N LEU A 693 -28.09 10.31 -11.10
CA LEU A 693 -28.74 9.07 -10.73
C LEU A 693 -29.22 9.13 -9.25
N PRO A 694 -30.53 9.01 -8.95
CA PRO A 694 -31.05 9.23 -7.60
C PRO A 694 -30.44 8.28 -6.55
N GLY A 695 -29.91 8.86 -5.47
CA GLY A 695 -29.31 8.09 -4.37
C GLY A 695 -27.92 7.53 -4.66
N TRP A 696 -27.33 7.85 -5.81
CA TRP A 696 -25.95 7.50 -6.16
C TRP A 696 -25.05 8.73 -6.16
N THR A 697 -23.79 8.53 -5.76
CA THR A 697 -22.76 9.58 -5.89
C THR A 697 -22.28 9.61 -7.35
N GLY A 698 -22.66 10.67 -8.07
CA GLY A 698 -22.24 10.93 -9.45
C GLY A 698 -20.90 11.68 -9.54
N GLY A 699 -20.60 12.19 -10.74
CA GLY A 699 -19.38 12.95 -11.02
C GLY A 699 -18.91 12.75 -12.45
N SER A 700 -17.94 13.55 -12.89
CA SER A 700 -17.44 13.51 -14.28
C SER A 700 -16.90 12.13 -14.65
N LEU A 701 -16.30 11.41 -13.69
CA LEU A 701 -15.87 10.03 -13.90
C LEU A 701 -17.04 9.09 -14.24
N ALA A 702 -18.19 9.22 -13.57
CA ALA A 702 -19.37 8.41 -13.88
C ALA A 702 -19.90 8.70 -15.29
N ASP A 703 -19.83 9.96 -15.73
CA ASP A 703 -20.20 10.36 -17.09
C ASP A 703 -19.29 9.70 -18.14
N ALA A 704 -17.97 9.70 -17.89
CA ALA A 704 -16.99 9.05 -18.76
C ALA A 704 -17.19 7.53 -18.82
N VAL A 705 -17.36 6.85 -17.67
CA VAL A 705 -17.58 5.40 -17.65
C VAL A 705 -18.91 5.04 -18.33
N LEU A 706 -19.98 5.82 -18.14
CA LEU A 706 -21.25 5.60 -18.83
C LEU A 706 -21.11 5.73 -20.35
N LEU A 707 -20.45 6.81 -20.82
CA LEU A 707 -20.25 7.01 -22.25
C LEU A 707 -19.41 5.89 -22.87
N ARG A 708 -18.35 5.45 -22.18
CA ARG A 708 -17.53 4.30 -22.61
C ARG A 708 -18.36 3.03 -22.73
N ALA A 709 -19.20 2.75 -21.73
CA ALA A 709 -20.01 1.53 -21.67
C ALA A 709 -21.07 1.46 -22.78
N VAL A 710 -21.62 2.60 -23.21
CA VAL A 710 -22.67 2.64 -24.25
C VAL A 710 -22.11 2.82 -25.66
N ALA A 711 -20.83 3.20 -25.82
CA ALA A 711 -20.24 3.53 -27.12
C ALA A 711 -20.32 2.39 -28.14
N ASP A 712 -20.26 1.15 -27.68
CA ASP A 712 -20.28 -0.06 -28.51
C ASP A 712 -21.69 -0.55 -28.88
N HIS A 713 -22.73 0.15 -28.42
CA HIS A 713 -24.13 -0.23 -28.59
C HIS A 713 -24.88 0.80 -29.44
N PRO A 714 -25.11 0.56 -30.75
CA PRO A 714 -25.69 1.55 -31.67
C PRO A 714 -27.00 2.19 -31.17
N ALA A 715 -27.87 1.40 -30.53
CA ALA A 715 -29.14 1.89 -29.99
C ALA A 715 -28.96 2.82 -28.77
N LEU A 716 -27.92 2.62 -27.96
CA LEU A 716 -27.64 3.43 -26.77
C LEU A 716 -26.76 4.63 -27.10
N SER A 717 -25.74 4.46 -27.94
CA SER A 717 -24.81 5.51 -28.36
C SER A 717 -25.48 6.58 -29.20
N ALA A 718 -26.50 6.24 -30.01
CA ALA A 718 -27.28 7.20 -30.79
C ALA A 718 -28.30 8.01 -29.95
N SER A 719 -28.44 7.73 -28.65
CA SER A 719 -29.40 8.45 -27.80
C SER A 719 -28.98 9.90 -27.57
N ALA A 720 -29.97 10.80 -27.44
CA ALA A 720 -29.71 12.21 -27.13
C ALA A 720 -28.93 12.40 -25.82
N ALA A 721 -29.13 11.49 -24.85
CA ALA A 721 -28.40 11.47 -23.59
C ALA A 721 -26.91 11.18 -23.80
N ALA A 722 -26.56 10.13 -24.55
CA ALA A 722 -25.17 9.77 -24.83
C ALA A 722 -24.45 10.89 -25.61
N LEU A 723 -25.07 11.44 -26.64
CA LEU A 723 -24.55 12.59 -27.41
C LEU A 723 -24.34 13.83 -26.53
N SER A 724 -25.21 14.07 -25.55
CA SER A 724 -25.07 15.19 -24.60
C SER A 724 -23.89 14.99 -23.64
N ILE A 725 -23.69 13.77 -23.14
CA ILE A 725 -22.51 13.42 -22.33
C ILE A 725 -21.22 13.62 -23.15
N ALA A 726 -21.18 13.10 -24.38
CA ALA A 726 -20.02 13.22 -25.25
C ALA A 726 -19.63 14.67 -25.51
N ARG A 727 -20.61 15.55 -25.82
CA ARG A 727 -20.38 16.99 -25.96
C ARG A 727 -19.84 17.63 -24.68
N ARG A 728 -20.38 17.27 -23.52
CA ARG A 728 -19.92 17.80 -22.23
C ARG A 728 -18.49 17.36 -21.91
N LEU A 729 -18.15 16.09 -22.12
CA LEU A 729 -16.80 15.57 -21.92
C LEU A 729 -15.80 16.14 -22.93
N SER A 730 -16.19 16.27 -24.20
CA SER A 730 -15.40 16.95 -25.23
C SER A 730 -15.07 18.39 -24.82
N GLY A 731 -16.03 19.12 -24.27
CA GLY A 731 -15.82 20.47 -23.73
C GLY A 731 -14.89 20.54 -22.50
N MET A 732 -14.49 19.40 -21.93
CA MET A 732 -13.48 19.31 -20.85
C MET A 732 -12.06 19.07 -21.38
N LEU A 733 -11.86 18.86 -22.69
CA LEU A 733 -10.54 18.82 -23.31
C LEU A 733 -10.08 20.26 -23.54
N ARG A 734 -9.29 20.78 -22.61
CA ARG A 734 -8.92 22.21 -22.59
C ARG A 734 -7.77 22.50 -23.54
N VAL A 735 -7.72 23.74 -24.02
CA VAL A 735 -6.65 24.25 -24.89
C VAL A 735 -5.26 24.23 -24.22
N ASP A 736 -5.20 24.22 -22.89
CA ASP A 736 -3.95 24.09 -22.11
C ASP A 736 -3.48 22.63 -21.96
N GLY A 737 -4.21 21.67 -22.53
CA GLY A 737 -3.89 20.24 -22.47
C GLY A 737 -4.49 19.50 -21.27
N ARG A 738 -5.00 20.20 -20.26
CA ARG A 738 -5.65 19.50 -19.12
C ARG A 738 -7.02 18.95 -19.53
N ILE A 739 -7.36 17.77 -19.03
CA ILE A 739 -8.73 17.24 -19.08
C ILE A 739 -9.38 17.46 -17.71
N GLY A 740 -10.47 18.22 -17.68
CA GLY A 740 -11.14 18.57 -16.42
C GLY A 740 -12.05 19.78 -16.51
N ARG A 741 -12.75 20.06 -15.40
CA ARG A 741 -13.57 21.27 -15.26
C ARG A 741 -12.72 22.54 -15.40
N PRO A 742 -13.30 23.71 -15.76
CA PRO A 742 -12.54 24.96 -15.88
C PRO A 742 -11.82 25.36 -14.60
N ILE A 743 -12.51 25.31 -13.45
CA ILE A 743 -11.90 25.57 -12.14
C ILE A 743 -11.05 24.36 -11.75
N LYS A 744 -9.79 24.60 -11.45
CA LYS A 744 -8.85 23.61 -10.94
C LYS A 744 -9.15 23.32 -9.48
N ARG A 745 -9.16 22.04 -9.10
CA ARG A 745 -9.52 21.58 -7.74
C ARG A 745 -8.51 20.54 -7.27
N LEU A 746 -7.48 20.99 -6.54
CA LEU A 746 -6.43 20.12 -6.01
C LEU A 746 -6.89 19.09 -4.97
N ASP A 747 -8.05 19.30 -4.37
CA ASP A 747 -8.65 18.39 -3.40
C ASP A 747 -9.29 17.16 -4.06
N LEU A 748 -9.50 17.18 -5.38
CA LEU A 748 -10.06 16.07 -6.15
C LEU A 748 -8.94 15.35 -6.91
N GLN A 749 -8.13 14.56 -6.20
CA GLN A 749 -7.03 13.78 -6.81
C GLN A 749 -7.54 12.88 -7.96
N ASP A 750 -8.77 12.37 -7.85
CA ASP A 750 -9.44 11.56 -8.87
C ASP A 750 -9.58 12.29 -10.22
N ASP A 751 -9.79 13.61 -10.21
CA ASP A 751 -9.94 14.45 -11.42
C ASP A 751 -8.62 14.54 -12.23
N HIS A 752 -7.49 14.18 -11.62
CA HIS A 752 -6.17 14.24 -12.24
C HIS A 752 -5.51 12.88 -12.46
N GLU A 753 -6.00 11.83 -11.81
CA GLU A 753 -5.40 10.49 -11.89
C GLU A 753 -6.26 9.50 -12.67
N TYR A 754 -7.57 9.45 -12.43
CA TYR A 754 -8.48 8.49 -13.05
C TYR A 754 -9.32 9.11 -14.18
N PHE A 755 -9.93 10.28 -13.90
CA PHE A 755 -10.86 10.94 -14.82
C PHE A 755 -10.30 11.19 -16.23
N PRO A 756 -9.04 11.64 -16.40
CA PRO A 756 -8.50 11.91 -17.73
C PRO A 756 -8.42 10.65 -18.61
N GLY A 757 -7.86 9.56 -18.08
CA GLY A 757 -7.75 8.30 -18.82
C GLY A 757 -9.11 7.71 -19.17
N ALA A 758 -10.07 7.74 -18.22
CA ALA A 758 -11.45 7.33 -18.47
C ALA A 758 -12.14 8.19 -19.55
N THR A 759 -11.91 9.51 -19.54
CA THR A 759 -12.45 10.43 -20.56
C THR A 759 -11.89 10.15 -21.94
N LEU A 760 -10.57 9.93 -22.05
CA LEU A 760 -9.93 9.55 -23.31
C LEU A 760 -10.44 8.20 -23.82
N ALA A 761 -10.65 7.22 -22.93
CA ALA A 761 -11.22 5.92 -23.30
C ALA A 761 -12.65 6.07 -23.83
N ALA A 762 -13.47 6.88 -23.15
CA ALA A 762 -14.85 7.14 -23.52
C ALA A 762 -14.97 7.86 -24.87
N LEU A 763 -14.30 9.01 -25.02
CA LEU A 763 -14.35 9.81 -26.24
C LEU A 763 -13.66 9.11 -27.41
N GLY A 764 -12.54 8.43 -27.15
CA GLY A 764 -11.85 7.61 -28.13
C GLY A 764 -12.78 6.55 -28.70
N ARG A 765 -13.47 5.77 -27.86
CA ARG A 765 -14.43 4.80 -28.42
C ARG A 765 -15.62 5.46 -29.10
N PHE A 766 -16.18 6.53 -28.51
CA PHE A 766 -17.36 7.19 -29.03
C PHE A 766 -17.12 7.93 -30.35
N ALA A 767 -15.87 8.27 -30.68
CA ALA A 767 -15.51 8.91 -31.95
C ALA A 767 -15.82 8.05 -33.19
N ILE A 768 -16.03 6.74 -33.03
CA ILE A 768 -16.54 5.86 -34.10
C ILE A 768 -17.98 6.23 -34.49
N VAL A 769 -18.77 6.69 -33.51
CA VAL A 769 -20.17 7.09 -33.68
C VAL A 769 -20.25 8.55 -34.12
N ASP A 770 -19.49 9.43 -33.46
CA ASP A 770 -19.42 10.86 -33.77
C ASP A 770 -17.97 11.34 -33.72
N PRO A 771 -17.28 11.45 -34.87
CA PRO A 771 -15.89 11.92 -34.93
C PRO A 771 -15.68 13.34 -34.39
N THR A 772 -16.73 14.16 -34.31
CA THR A 772 -16.63 15.58 -33.90
C THR A 772 -16.41 15.78 -32.41
N VAL A 773 -16.57 14.72 -31.61
CA VAL A 773 -16.35 14.76 -30.15
C VAL A 773 -14.87 14.87 -29.79
N LEU A 774 -13.97 14.57 -30.72
CA LEU A 774 -12.54 14.79 -30.56
C LEU A 774 -12.14 16.11 -31.23
N PRO A 775 -11.23 16.89 -30.62
CA PRO A 775 -10.64 18.03 -31.29
C PRO A 775 -9.79 17.56 -32.49
N ALA A 776 -9.53 18.48 -33.42
CA ALA A 776 -8.73 18.19 -34.61
C ALA A 776 -7.31 17.67 -34.29
N SER A 777 -6.75 18.06 -33.14
CA SER A 777 -5.53 17.48 -32.58
C SER A 777 -5.66 17.33 -31.06
N LEU A 778 -5.08 16.25 -30.54
CA LEU A 778 -4.97 15.94 -29.11
C LEU A 778 -3.56 16.21 -28.56
N ASP A 779 -2.67 16.84 -29.34
CA ASP A 779 -1.26 17.03 -28.99
C ASP A 779 -1.07 17.72 -27.64
N ALA A 780 -1.90 18.72 -27.33
CA ALA A 780 -1.84 19.43 -26.06
C ALA A 780 -2.14 18.48 -24.88
N GLN A 781 -3.18 17.65 -25.00
CA GLN A 781 -3.55 16.69 -23.96
C GLN A 781 -2.50 15.60 -23.80
N ILE A 782 -2.04 15.01 -24.90
CA ILE A 782 -1.01 13.97 -24.85
C ILE A 782 0.29 14.52 -24.25
N SER A 783 0.72 15.72 -24.65
CA SER A 783 1.92 16.36 -24.10
C SER A 783 1.78 16.67 -22.61
N TRP A 784 0.61 17.13 -22.18
CA TRP A 784 0.32 17.40 -20.77
C TRP A 784 0.43 16.14 -19.91
N TYR A 785 -0.25 15.06 -20.31
CA TYR A 785 -0.24 13.82 -19.55
C TYR A 785 1.09 13.06 -19.65
N ALA A 786 1.82 13.20 -20.76
CA ALA A 786 3.20 12.74 -20.86
C ALA A 786 4.10 13.48 -19.86
N HIS A 787 4.05 14.82 -19.83
CA HIS A 787 4.81 15.61 -18.86
C HIS A 787 4.46 15.23 -17.43
N ARG A 788 3.16 15.18 -17.10
CA ARG A 788 2.69 14.80 -15.76
C ARG A 788 3.20 13.43 -15.36
N PHE A 789 3.05 12.43 -16.22
CA PHE A 789 3.50 11.07 -15.93
C PHE A 789 5.02 10.99 -15.76
N ASN A 790 5.79 11.73 -16.55
CA ASN A 790 7.26 11.78 -16.45
C ASN A 790 7.73 12.41 -15.13
N THR A 791 7.02 13.43 -14.66
CA THR A 791 7.37 14.17 -13.45
C THR A 791 6.87 13.48 -12.18
N CYS A 792 5.66 12.90 -12.23
CA CYS A 792 5.01 12.26 -11.09
C CYS A 792 4.16 11.07 -11.55
N PRO A 793 4.79 9.89 -11.80
CA PRO A 793 4.05 8.67 -12.11
C PRO A 793 3.05 8.33 -11.00
N SER A 794 1.87 7.82 -11.37
CA SER A 794 0.85 7.40 -10.42
C SER A 794 0.15 6.11 -10.85
N TRP A 795 -0.28 5.33 -9.87
CA TRP A 795 -1.00 4.07 -10.11
C TRP A 795 -2.39 4.28 -10.73
N GLY A 796 -3.06 5.39 -10.40
CA GLY A 796 -4.32 5.75 -11.06
C GLY A 796 -4.16 5.97 -12.57
N SER A 797 -3.06 6.62 -12.98
CA SER A 797 -2.74 6.75 -14.39
C SER A 797 -2.32 5.43 -15.02
N ALA A 798 -1.57 4.57 -14.32
CA ALA A 798 -1.15 3.27 -14.85
C ALA A 798 -2.31 2.33 -15.24
N GLY A 799 -3.49 2.44 -14.60
CA GLY A 799 -4.67 1.67 -14.98
C GLY A 799 -5.52 2.31 -16.09
N TRP A 800 -5.92 3.58 -15.95
CA TRP A 800 -6.84 4.22 -16.91
C TRP A 800 -6.17 4.85 -18.14
N LEU A 801 -4.96 5.40 -18.00
CA LEU A 801 -4.31 6.12 -19.10
C LEU A 801 -4.02 5.21 -20.29
N PRO A 802 -3.46 3.99 -20.13
CA PRO A 802 -3.26 3.07 -21.25
C PRO A 802 -4.56 2.70 -21.98
N GLN A 803 -5.68 2.52 -21.25
CA GLN A 803 -6.98 2.23 -21.86
C GLN A 803 -7.45 3.39 -22.76
N GLY A 804 -7.29 4.63 -22.29
CA GLY A 804 -7.63 5.81 -23.08
C GLY A 804 -6.75 5.98 -24.30
N LEU A 805 -5.44 5.78 -24.15
CA LEU A 805 -4.48 5.88 -25.25
C LEU A 805 -4.68 4.78 -26.29
N GLN A 806 -5.05 3.57 -25.89
CA GLN A 806 -5.40 2.49 -26.81
C GLN A 806 -6.62 2.84 -27.66
N ALA A 807 -7.68 3.38 -27.04
CA ALA A 807 -8.88 3.78 -27.76
C ALA A 807 -8.60 4.86 -28.82
N LEU A 808 -7.75 5.84 -28.48
CA LEU A 808 -7.35 6.90 -29.40
C LEU A 808 -6.38 6.42 -30.49
N HIS A 809 -5.41 5.57 -30.14
CA HIS A 809 -4.42 5.06 -31.08
C HIS A 809 -5.07 4.28 -32.21
N ARG A 810 -6.13 3.50 -31.91
CA ARG A 810 -6.89 2.76 -32.94
C ARG A 810 -7.56 3.63 -34.00
N ILE A 811 -7.85 4.89 -33.67
CA ILE A 811 -8.54 5.82 -34.58
C ILE A 811 -7.56 6.74 -35.29
N THR A 812 -6.50 7.15 -34.59
CA THR A 812 -5.55 8.15 -35.10
C THR A 812 -4.28 7.55 -35.68
N ALA A 813 -3.94 6.30 -35.30
CA ALA A 813 -2.66 5.67 -35.53
C ALA A 813 -1.45 6.50 -35.04
N ASP A 814 -1.64 7.47 -34.13
CA ASP A 814 -0.57 8.33 -33.64
C ASP A 814 0.39 7.54 -32.73
N PRO A 815 1.69 7.44 -33.07
CA PRO A 815 2.67 6.72 -32.25
C PRO A 815 2.89 7.33 -30.87
N LYS A 816 2.62 8.63 -30.65
CA LYS A 816 2.78 9.29 -29.33
C LYS A 816 1.88 8.65 -28.28
N MET A 817 0.70 8.20 -28.69
CA MET A 817 -0.26 7.54 -27.80
C MET A 817 0.25 6.17 -27.36
N ALA A 818 0.79 5.39 -28.31
CA ALA A 818 1.41 4.10 -28.02
C ALA A 818 2.62 4.26 -27.09
N GLU A 819 3.50 5.23 -27.36
CA GLU A 819 4.70 5.48 -26.54
C GLU A 819 4.34 5.81 -25.09
N LEU A 820 3.36 6.69 -24.87
CA LEU A 820 2.93 7.03 -23.51
C LEU A 820 2.24 5.86 -22.80
N ALA A 821 1.47 5.04 -23.52
CA ALA A 821 0.84 3.83 -22.97
C ALA A 821 1.90 2.82 -22.52
N PHE A 822 2.88 2.52 -23.39
CA PHE A 822 4.00 1.63 -23.07
C PHE A 822 4.82 2.14 -21.90
N LYS A 823 5.09 3.45 -21.85
CA LYS A 823 5.80 4.05 -20.73
C LYS A 823 5.07 3.87 -19.40
N ALA A 824 3.75 4.06 -19.39
CA ALA A 824 2.95 3.87 -18.20
C ALA A 824 2.91 2.39 -17.74
N THR A 825 2.76 1.48 -18.70
CA THR A 825 2.75 0.03 -18.44
C THR A 825 4.12 -0.49 -18.00
N ASP A 826 5.21 -0.12 -18.66
CA ASP A 826 6.56 -0.55 -18.31
C ASP A 826 6.95 -0.05 -16.90
N TRP A 827 6.54 1.17 -16.51
CA TRP A 827 6.71 1.67 -15.14
C TRP A 827 5.99 0.81 -14.09
N GLY A 828 4.76 0.37 -14.38
CA GLY A 828 4.00 -0.52 -13.51
C GLY A 828 4.65 -1.91 -13.38
N ILE A 829 5.07 -2.50 -14.50
CA ILE A 829 5.66 -3.86 -14.56
C ILE A 829 6.99 -3.93 -13.80
N GLN A 830 7.81 -2.87 -13.81
CA GLN A 830 9.04 -2.80 -13.01
C GLN A 830 8.79 -2.90 -11.50
N GLN A 831 7.54 -2.73 -11.08
CA GLN A 831 7.07 -2.76 -9.70
C GLN A 831 6.02 -3.86 -9.45
N GLN A 832 5.90 -4.82 -10.38
CA GLN A 832 5.08 -6.02 -10.19
C GLN A 832 5.91 -7.13 -9.56
N LEU A 833 5.48 -7.62 -8.40
CA LEU A 833 6.19 -8.64 -7.65
C LEU A 833 6.25 -9.96 -8.42
N VAL A 834 7.47 -10.48 -8.61
CA VAL A 834 7.67 -11.83 -9.17
C VAL A 834 7.08 -12.89 -8.24
N LYS A 835 7.18 -12.66 -6.92
CA LYS A 835 6.71 -13.58 -5.86
C LYS A 835 5.26 -14.03 -6.06
N ASN A 836 4.33 -13.09 -6.23
CA ASN A 836 2.90 -13.39 -6.23
C ASN A 836 2.13 -12.70 -7.35
N GLY A 837 2.77 -11.89 -8.20
CA GLY A 837 2.16 -11.18 -9.31
C GLY A 837 1.43 -9.87 -8.95
N ALA A 838 1.37 -9.50 -7.67
CA ALA A 838 0.78 -8.24 -7.24
C ALA A 838 1.63 -7.03 -7.63
N PHE A 839 0.99 -5.90 -7.94
CA PHE A 839 1.69 -4.63 -8.08
C PHE A 839 1.97 -4.00 -6.71
N LEU A 840 3.11 -3.32 -6.56
CA LEU A 840 3.49 -2.55 -5.36
C LEU A 840 2.71 -1.22 -5.25
N GLU A 841 1.43 -1.25 -5.57
CA GLU A 841 0.56 -0.08 -5.67
C GLU A 841 0.34 0.62 -4.31
N ASP A 842 0.22 1.95 -4.32
CA ASP A 842 0.04 2.79 -3.13
C ASP A 842 -1.37 3.33 -2.91
N LEU A 843 -2.34 2.80 -3.65
CA LEU A 843 -3.78 3.02 -3.49
C LEU A 843 -4.32 2.21 -2.28
N SER A 844 -3.74 1.04 -2.01
CA SER A 844 -3.95 0.25 -0.77
C SER A 844 -2.66 0.22 0.07
N PRO A 845 -2.53 1.09 1.09
CA PRO A 845 -1.25 1.35 1.74
C PRO A 845 -0.72 0.19 2.59
N ASP A 846 -1.57 -0.75 2.96
CA ASP A 846 -1.25 -1.77 3.97
C ASP A 846 -0.98 -3.16 3.39
N GLU A 847 -1.46 -3.48 2.18
CA GLU A 847 -1.27 -4.79 1.57
C GLU A 847 -1.66 -4.78 0.08
N PRO A 848 -1.15 -5.75 -0.71
CA PRO A 848 -1.64 -6.02 -2.05
C PRO A 848 -3.17 -6.14 -2.12
N SER A 849 -3.77 -5.55 -3.15
CA SER A 849 -5.23 -5.41 -3.27
C SER A 849 -5.76 -5.67 -4.67
N PHE A 850 -7.09 -5.65 -4.79
CA PHE A 850 -7.82 -5.77 -6.06
C PHE A 850 -7.37 -4.76 -7.14
N ASN A 851 -6.68 -3.68 -6.76
CA ASN A 851 -6.10 -2.71 -7.70
C ASN A 851 -5.11 -3.38 -8.68
N THR A 852 -4.59 -4.57 -8.36
CA THR A 852 -3.84 -5.39 -9.31
C THR A 852 -4.66 -5.70 -10.57
N GLY A 853 -5.96 -6.00 -10.43
CA GLY A 853 -6.87 -6.17 -11.56
C GLY A 853 -7.08 -4.87 -12.35
N PHE A 854 -7.29 -3.75 -11.66
CA PHE A 854 -7.41 -2.43 -12.28
C PHE A 854 -6.17 -2.06 -13.13
N ILE A 855 -4.96 -2.30 -12.61
CA ILE A 855 -3.71 -2.05 -13.35
C ILE A 855 -3.57 -3.03 -14.52
N ALA A 856 -3.99 -4.30 -14.33
CA ALA A 856 -3.95 -5.31 -15.38
C ALA A 856 -4.85 -4.98 -16.59
N GLU A 857 -5.91 -4.20 -16.42
CA GLU A 857 -6.67 -3.64 -17.55
C GLU A 857 -5.81 -2.70 -18.40
N GLY A 858 -5.01 -1.85 -17.76
CA GLY A 858 -4.04 -0.99 -18.43
C GLY A 858 -2.96 -1.79 -19.15
N VAL A 859 -2.48 -2.90 -18.54
CA VAL A 859 -1.54 -3.83 -19.17
C VAL A 859 -2.16 -4.48 -20.42
N ALA A 860 -3.41 -4.94 -20.34
CA ALA A 860 -4.12 -5.53 -21.47
C ALA A 860 -4.33 -4.52 -22.61
N ALA A 861 -4.66 -3.26 -22.29
CA ALA A 861 -4.77 -2.20 -23.28
C ALA A 861 -3.43 -1.95 -24.01
N SER A 862 -2.31 -1.86 -23.29
CA SER A 862 -0.99 -1.74 -23.91
C SER A 862 -0.58 -2.99 -24.70
N ARG A 863 -0.96 -4.20 -24.26
CA ARG A 863 -0.78 -5.43 -25.05
C ARG A 863 -1.53 -5.35 -26.37
N ALA A 864 -2.77 -4.84 -26.36
CA ALA A 864 -3.54 -4.65 -27.58
C ALA A 864 -2.84 -3.69 -28.56
N ILE A 865 -2.31 -2.56 -28.08
CA ILE A 865 -1.52 -1.63 -28.91
C ILE A 865 -0.30 -2.33 -29.50
N ALA A 866 0.45 -3.08 -28.68
CA ALA A 866 1.65 -3.80 -29.12
C ALA A 866 1.33 -4.81 -30.24
N LEU A 867 0.21 -5.53 -30.10
CA LEU A 867 -0.28 -6.43 -31.15
C LEU A 867 -0.71 -5.67 -32.41
N ASP A 868 -1.44 -4.56 -32.26
CA ASP A 868 -1.93 -3.74 -33.37
C ASP A 868 -0.77 -3.19 -34.23
N ILE A 869 0.40 -2.93 -33.63
CA ILE A 869 1.61 -2.44 -34.35
C ILE A 869 2.66 -3.53 -34.66
N GLY A 870 2.40 -4.79 -34.31
CA GLY A 870 3.31 -5.92 -34.59
C GLY A 870 4.53 -6.05 -33.65
N ASP A 871 4.51 -5.44 -32.48
CA ASP A 871 5.57 -5.57 -31.46
C ASP A 871 5.36 -6.82 -30.58
N SER A 872 5.85 -7.95 -31.08
CA SER A 872 5.71 -9.26 -30.43
C SER A 872 6.42 -9.36 -29.07
N GLU A 873 7.56 -8.68 -28.89
CA GLU A 873 8.34 -8.71 -27.64
C GLU A 873 7.57 -8.02 -26.51
N ARG A 874 7.06 -6.80 -26.76
CA ARG A 874 6.23 -6.09 -25.79
C ARG A 874 4.93 -6.85 -25.53
N ALA A 875 4.28 -7.38 -26.57
CA ALA A 875 3.05 -8.14 -26.42
C ALA A 875 3.24 -9.37 -25.51
N ALA A 876 4.33 -10.12 -25.68
CA ALA A 876 4.66 -11.28 -24.83
C ALA A 876 4.97 -10.86 -23.38
N ARG A 877 5.73 -9.76 -23.19
CA ARG A 877 6.04 -9.23 -21.86
C ARG A 877 4.78 -8.78 -21.11
N TYR A 878 3.85 -8.12 -21.81
CA TYR A 878 2.58 -7.67 -21.23
C TYR A 878 1.62 -8.84 -20.97
N ALA A 879 1.65 -9.89 -21.81
CA ALA A 879 0.92 -11.13 -21.54
C ALA A 879 1.40 -11.81 -20.24
N ALA A 880 2.72 -11.93 -20.05
CA ALA A 880 3.29 -12.50 -18.83
C ALA A 880 2.91 -11.68 -17.58
N SER A 881 3.03 -10.35 -17.65
CA SER A 881 2.61 -9.45 -16.56
C SER A 881 1.12 -9.59 -16.24
N TRP A 882 0.26 -9.65 -17.25
CA TRP A 882 -1.17 -9.85 -17.05
C TRP A 882 -1.47 -11.21 -16.39
N SER A 883 -0.80 -12.27 -16.83
CA SER A 883 -0.97 -13.62 -16.25
C SER A 883 -0.57 -13.66 -14.77
N ASP A 884 0.57 -13.04 -14.42
CA ASP A 884 1.00 -12.85 -13.04
C ASP A 884 -0.04 -12.07 -12.22
N ALA A 885 -0.61 -11.01 -12.78
CA ALA A 885 -1.65 -10.24 -12.11
C ALA A 885 -2.90 -11.11 -11.85
N MET A 886 -3.32 -11.93 -12.82
CA MET A 886 -4.47 -12.83 -12.65
C MET A 886 -4.20 -13.96 -11.65
N ARG A 887 -2.96 -14.44 -11.55
CA ARG A 887 -2.53 -15.36 -10.49
C ARG A 887 -2.68 -14.73 -9.10
N PHE A 888 -2.33 -13.46 -8.93
CA PHE A 888 -2.62 -12.76 -7.68
C PHE A 888 -4.13 -12.62 -7.44
N MET A 889 -4.87 -12.16 -8.45
CA MET A 889 -6.31 -11.89 -8.33
C MET A 889 -7.11 -13.15 -7.97
N SER A 890 -6.70 -14.33 -8.42
CA SER A 890 -7.34 -15.61 -8.05
C SER A 890 -7.38 -15.82 -6.53
N ARG A 891 -6.42 -15.27 -5.78
CA ARG A 891 -6.38 -15.37 -4.31
C ARG A 891 -7.40 -14.45 -3.62
N LEU A 892 -7.94 -13.47 -4.34
CA LEU A 892 -8.97 -12.54 -3.87
C LEU A 892 -10.38 -12.94 -4.32
N ILE A 893 -10.51 -13.74 -5.37
CA ILE A 893 -11.79 -14.29 -5.82
C ILE A 893 -12.37 -15.20 -4.72
N VAL A 894 -13.68 -15.09 -4.50
CA VAL A 894 -14.44 -15.93 -3.58
C VAL A 894 -14.99 -17.13 -4.35
N PHE A 895 -14.48 -18.31 -4.06
CA PHE A 895 -14.94 -19.58 -4.62
C PHE A 895 -15.96 -20.26 -3.69
N PRO A 896 -16.72 -21.27 -4.17
CA PRO A 896 -17.67 -22.00 -3.34
C PRO A 896 -17.08 -22.56 -2.03
N GLU A 897 -15.80 -22.94 -2.03
CA GLU A 897 -15.12 -23.45 -0.85
C GLU A 897 -14.69 -22.39 0.17
N ASP A 898 -14.80 -21.10 -0.16
CA ASP A 898 -14.45 -20.00 0.74
C ASP A 898 -15.61 -19.58 1.65
N VAL A 899 -16.83 -20.00 1.34
CA VAL A 899 -18.04 -19.37 1.91
C VAL A 899 -18.61 -20.10 3.11
N PHE A 900 -17.97 -21.16 3.61
CA PHE A 900 -18.44 -21.93 4.76
C PHE A 900 -18.69 -21.07 6.01
N ALA A 901 -17.92 -19.98 6.18
CA ALA A 901 -18.05 -19.04 7.29
C ALA A 901 -19.11 -17.94 7.08
N MET A 902 -19.75 -17.90 5.90
CA MET A 902 -20.59 -16.79 5.46
C MET A 902 -22.07 -17.20 5.41
N PRO A 903 -22.95 -16.61 6.23
CA PRO A 903 -24.40 -16.88 6.18
C PRO A 903 -25.06 -16.59 4.83
N VAL A 904 -24.58 -15.57 4.12
CA VAL A 904 -25.02 -15.27 2.74
C VAL A 904 -23.98 -15.71 1.71
N GLY A 905 -23.29 -16.83 2.00
CA GLY A 905 -22.14 -17.31 1.25
C GLY A 905 -22.39 -17.53 -0.25
N LEU A 906 -23.52 -18.11 -0.62
CA LEU A 906 -23.86 -18.32 -2.04
C LEU A 906 -23.93 -17.01 -2.84
N ALA A 907 -24.37 -15.91 -2.21
CA ALA A 907 -24.41 -14.60 -2.86
C ALA A 907 -23.03 -13.92 -2.93
N ALA A 908 -22.03 -14.46 -2.24
CA ALA A 908 -20.65 -13.97 -2.23
C ALA A 908 -19.76 -14.68 -3.28
N VAL A 909 -20.15 -15.87 -3.74
CA VAL A 909 -19.41 -16.65 -4.76
C VAL A 909 -19.26 -15.83 -6.04
N GLY A 910 -18.03 -15.76 -6.56
CA GLY A 910 -17.64 -14.89 -7.68
C GLY A 910 -17.42 -13.43 -7.33
N GLY A 911 -17.59 -13.07 -6.06
CA GLY A 911 -17.09 -11.82 -5.52
C GLY A 911 -15.57 -11.77 -5.54
N VAL A 912 -15.02 -10.57 -5.40
CA VAL A 912 -13.59 -10.31 -5.27
C VAL A 912 -13.40 -9.50 -4.01
N ARG A 913 -12.56 -9.99 -3.11
CA ARG A 913 -12.24 -9.32 -1.83
C ARG A 913 -11.32 -8.13 -2.08
N CYS A 914 -11.45 -7.09 -1.25
CA CYS A 914 -10.60 -5.90 -1.36
C CYS A 914 -9.10 -6.23 -1.29
N THR A 915 -8.74 -7.06 -0.31
CA THR A 915 -7.36 -7.45 0.01
C THR A 915 -7.35 -8.86 0.62
N LEU A 916 -6.15 -9.42 0.85
CA LEU A 916 -6.02 -10.75 1.46
C LEU A 916 -6.65 -10.82 2.87
N SER A 917 -6.53 -9.75 3.65
CA SER A 917 -7.01 -9.69 5.05
C SER A 917 -8.43 -9.14 5.22
N ARG A 918 -9.24 -9.10 4.16
CA ARG A 918 -10.63 -8.62 4.19
C ARG A 918 -11.59 -9.59 3.49
N SER A 919 -12.88 -9.47 3.79
CA SER A 919 -13.97 -10.28 3.20
C SER A 919 -15.06 -9.44 2.53
N ASP A 920 -15.05 -8.11 2.67
CA ASP A 920 -15.99 -7.24 1.97
C ASP A 920 -15.82 -7.33 0.45
N ILE A 921 -16.95 -7.33 -0.25
CA ILE A 921 -17.01 -7.39 -1.72
C ILE A 921 -17.71 -6.13 -2.21
N ARG A 922 -16.94 -5.25 -2.85
CA ARG A 922 -17.43 -4.04 -3.51
C ARG A 922 -17.47 -4.26 -5.01
N ILE A 923 -18.47 -3.70 -5.68
CA ILE A 923 -18.78 -4.02 -7.07
C ILE A 923 -17.65 -3.66 -8.08
N ASP A 924 -16.81 -2.66 -7.77
CA ASP A 924 -15.61 -2.32 -8.56
C ASP A 924 -14.50 -3.37 -8.41
N GLN A 925 -14.39 -4.02 -7.26
CA GLN A 925 -13.40 -5.08 -7.05
C GLN A 925 -13.66 -6.25 -8.01
N VAL A 926 -14.94 -6.60 -8.17
CA VAL A 926 -15.39 -7.66 -9.08
C VAL A 926 -15.23 -7.21 -10.53
N SER A 927 -15.71 -6.01 -10.87
CA SER A 927 -15.71 -5.56 -12.26
C SER A 927 -14.34 -5.24 -12.83
N HIS A 928 -13.40 -4.73 -12.03
CA HIS A 928 -12.01 -4.55 -12.50
C HIS A 928 -11.34 -5.90 -12.79
N CYS A 929 -11.52 -6.89 -11.90
CA CYS A 929 -11.02 -8.24 -12.13
C CYS A 929 -11.65 -8.88 -13.39
N LEU A 930 -12.98 -8.78 -13.52
CA LEU A 930 -13.71 -9.32 -14.67
C LEU A 930 -13.29 -8.63 -15.99
N HIS A 931 -13.17 -7.30 -15.99
CA HIS A 931 -12.77 -6.54 -17.18
C HIS A 931 -11.35 -6.92 -17.62
N ALA A 932 -10.41 -7.00 -16.68
CA ALA A 932 -9.05 -7.47 -16.97
C ALA A 932 -9.04 -8.89 -17.55
N LEU A 933 -9.82 -9.82 -16.98
CA LEU A 933 -9.95 -11.19 -17.47
C LEU A 933 -10.49 -11.25 -18.90
N VAL A 934 -11.57 -10.52 -19.17
CA VAL A 934 -12.23 -10.49 -20.48
C VAL A 934 -11.31 -9.92 -21.55
N GLU A 935 -10.64 -8.81 -21.28
CA GLU A 935 -9.74 -8.19 -22.26
C GLU A 935 -8.51 -9.06 -22.54
N GLY A 936 -7.91 -9.68 -21.51
CA GLY A 936 -6.80 -10.61 -21.71
C GLY A 936 -7.20 -11.85 -22.51
N ALA A 937 -8.32 -12.48 -22.17
CA ALA A 937 -8.84 -13.66 -22.87
C ALA A 937 -9.20 -13.36 -24.34
N ARG A 938 -9.74 -12.18 -24.63
CA ARG A 938 -10.00 -11.73 -26.01
C ARG A 938 -8.72 -11.67 -26.84
N LEU A 939 -7.65 -11.11 -26.29
CA LEU A 939 -6.37 -11.01 -26.98
C LEU A 939 -5.73 -12.39 -27.22
N GLU A 940 -5.89 -13.33 -26.29
CA GLU A 940 -5.45 -14.72 -26.48
C GLU A 940 -6.21 -15.42 -27.61
N GLN A 941 -7.55 -15.29 -27.66
CA GLN A 941 -8.36 -15.85 -28.75
C GLN A 941 -7.99 -15.28 -30.12
N LEU A 942 -7.66 -13.99 -30.19
CA LEU A 942 -7.24 -13.34 -31.44
C LEU A 942 -5.89 -13.89 -31.93
N MET A 943 -4.94 -14.16 -31.03
CA MET A 943 -3.65 -14.74 -31.40
C MET A 943 -3.79 -16.16 -31.93
N LEU A 944 -4.56 -17.03 -31.25
CA LEU A 944 -4.81 -18.41 -31.69
C LEU A 944 -5.43 -18.47 -33.08
N ARG A 945 -6.41 -17.60 -33.37
CA ARG A 945 -7.02 -17.51 -34.72
C ARG A 945 -6.01 -17.07 -35.78
N ASN A 946 -5.12 -16.14 -35.45
CA ASN A 946 -4.10 -15.69 -36.41
C ASN A 946 -3.05 -16.78 -36.67
N GLU A 947 -2.68 -17.57 -35.66
CA GLU A 947 -1.77 -18.72 -35.82
C GLU A 947 -2.40 -19.84 -36.67
N GLU A 948 -3.67 -20.19 -36.42
CA GLU A 948 -4.44 -21.15 -37.23
C GLU A 948 -4.56 -20.72 -38.71
N ILE A 949 -4.76 -19.42 -38.97
CA ILE A 949 -4.82 -18.88 -40.34
C ILE A 949 -3.43 -18.96 -41.00
N VAL A 950 -2.35 -18.69 -40.28
CA VAL A 950 -0.98 -18.77 -40.81
C VAL A 950 -0.57 -20.23 -41.08
N GLU A 951 -0.98 -21.19 -40.26
CA GLU A 951 -0.79 -22.62 -40.52
C GLU A 951 -1.65 -23.13 -41.69
N TYR A 952 -2.88 -22.63 -41.87
CA TYR A 952 -3.74 -23.02 -42.99
C TYR A 952 -3.29 -22.45 -44.35
N VAL A 953 -2.54 -21.34 -44.34
CA VAL A 953 -2.01 -20.67 -45.55
C VAL A 953 -0.61 -21.20 -45.93
N LYS A 954 0.07 -21.93 -45.04
CA LYS A 954 1.31 -22.66 -45.32
C LYS A 954 1.01 -24.07 -45.82
#